data_AF-A0A6P4I2R1-F1
#
_entry.id   AF-A0A6P4I2R1-F1
#
_cell.length_a   1.000
_cell.length_b   1.000
_cell.length_c   1.000
_cell.angle_alpha   90.00
_cell.angle_beta   90.00
_cell.angle_gamma   90.00
#
_symmetry.space_group_name_H-M   'P 1'
#
loop_
_entity.id
_entity.type
_entity.pdbx_description
1 polymer ?
#
loop_
_entity_poly.entity_id
_entity_poly.type
_entity_poly.pdbx_seq_one_letter_code
_entity_poly.pdbx_strand_id
1 'polypeptide(L)'
;MSTAGRSDDDPGQSSAVEQSTVMAPDPGPSTPAVSEIAASSIRSGLAELELRSSQVLQRLENVKVSTPELARDSPEEEEQQQQQQQKARPEDYLLPAEHRVPSDILKSLEQLVSYTDSDDDPEFPLPALDDVSHLALISHSIVAYLSHLDRQQLLRVTNSISGDATRWLGTLFHFSNPASSFHADNADAVLRTVRLAIVARCPGYLEGGIPALALPTFYISENTTPVRLQYACRQLGIPLEAIKIIPEHSQNGTMDVTLLQKQIQLDVSNNRTPLLVVADIGASLCGYVDNLLRLRDVCKAHNMWLHASGHGLAALVCAQSQGHVEEVLHSMALNLGSWLGVPSLPIVLLHRPLQNSALSAFESDPILSRRLNALSLWTSLQALGRKAIAERLHVAFQTCSILFEIASKCEGIRVLSHTPGAQTGATLSDIIPSPFDVQALFDAAAPVVAYQFDGSTTIPLGGSSSSAAAVAAATAERETADGLKPLEKVYNASYFDRLNSWLGQILQRDCPNFDFEVIEHPTHGSCIRYCPLELGLGEQPPSSENLESFAQSLEAHVDILRATIKHKARFIHLVERSDVLRLVSLPEWAGMGGVRFVPEGWEALLTDQAKTELNKLNIDLVEALKSTDNAFSLGEGTDGLICVRFGMVTHETEVEELLDLVVTVGKSVQENSRVLDTMSEIVKKGIEAVTADLQRESEEKLWQEGILRHVPVVGRVFNWWSPPAKESGIKGRSLNLTQGVVESTENIYKYHMQMTGATAHQLPANRSPPTPMVQTPVGAATPAAGPVFPTVEPVSVPGSGDETSEQPAAAQNHVDHARTVSQSSASSVPELVAAANSAINNN
;
A
#
# COMPACT_ATOMS: atom_id res chain seq x y z
N MET A 1 -37.28 -59.53 46.25
CA MET A 1 -38.12 -60.22 47.24
C MET A 1 -39.48 -59.53 47.27
N SER A 2 -40.50 -60.35 47.38
CA SER A 2 -41.92 -60.11 47.08
C SER A 2 -42.65 -59.20 48.08
N THR A 3 -43.88 -58.85 47.67
CA THR A 3 -45.13 -58.54 48.41
C THR A 3 -45.43 -57.06 48.63
N ALA A 4 -46.52 -56.40 48.17
CA ALA A 4 -47.87 -56.73 47.66
C ALA A 4 -48.97 -56.09 48.54
N GLY A 5 -50.01 -55.54 47.89
CA GLY A 5 -51.35 -55.25 48.45
C GLY A 5 -51.71 -53.76 48.47
N ARG A 6 -52.53 -53.23 47.53
CA ARG A 6 -54.03 -53.19 47.52
C ARG A 6 -54.62 -52.46 48.74
N SER A 7 -55.62 -51.59 48.66
CA SER A 7 -56.55 -51.13 47.61
C SER A 7 -57.43 -50.02 48.23
N ASP A 8 -57.90 -49.09 47.38
CA ASP A 8 -59.19 -48.39 47.33
C ASP A 8 -59.97 -48.06 48.62
N ASP A 9 -60.30 -46.78 48.84
CA ASP A 9 -61.65 -46.24 48.61
C ASP A 9 -61.78 -44.80 49.14
N ASP A 10 -62.25 -43.90 48.27
CA ASP A 10 -62.81 -42.59 48.58
C ASP A 10 -64.31 -42.81 48.91
N PRO A 11 -64.98 -42.01 49.78
CA PRO A 11 -65.63 -40.82 49.24
C PRO A 11 -65.82 -39.64 50.22
N GLY A 12 -65.75 -38.43 49.68
CA GLY A 12 -66.96 -37.60 49.57
C GLY A 12 -67.45 -36.74 50.75
N GLN A 13 -67.25 -35.43 50.55
CA GLN A 13 -68.23 -34.34 50.68
C GLN A 13 -68.54 -33.66 52.04
N SER A 14 -68.17 -32.36 52.03
CA SER A 14 -68.98 -31.18 52.43
C SER A 14 -69.33 -31.05 53.92
N SER A 15 -69.64 -29.92 54.52
CA SER A 15 -69.81 -28.50 54.19
C SER A 15 -69.90 -27.84 55.58
N ALA A 16 -69.10 -26.83 55.91
CA ALA A 16 -69.40 -25.41 55.74
C ALA A 16 -69.83 -24.71 57.06
N VAL A 17 -69.35 -23.47 57.13
CA VAL A 17 -69.84 -22.26 57.82
C VAL A 17 -69.59 -22.10 59.32
N GLU A 18 -68.84 -21.04 59.62
CA GLU A 18 -69.13 -19.91 60.54
C GLU A 18 -67.86 -19.48 61.27
N GLN A 19 -67.59 -18.23 61.60
CA GLN A 19 -67.91 -16.87 61.14
C GLN A 19 -66.88 -15.98 61.90
N SER A 20 -66.75 -14.71 61.48
CA SER A 20 -66.24 -13.59 62.30
C SER A 20 -64.72 -13.41 62.51
N THR A 21 -64.15 -12.56 61.65
CA THR A 21 -63.36 -11.33 61.94
C THR A 21 -62.36 -11.31 63.11
N VAL A 22 -61.09 -10.96 62.81
CA VAL A 22 -60.33 -9.79 63.35
C VAL A 22 -58.94 -9.67 62.68
N MET A 23 -58.65 -8.45 62.18
CA MET A 23 -57.38 -7.74 61.92
C MET A 23 -56.15 -8.45 61.30
N ALA A 24 -55.69 -7.86 60.20
CA ALA A 24 -54.46 -8.15 59.47
C ALA A 24 -53.17 -7.78 60.24
N PRO A 25 -52.05 -8.42 59.86
CA PRO A 25 -50.79 -7.71 59.64
C PRO A 25 -50.21 -7.98 58.24
N ASP A 26 -49.44 -7.01 57.76
CA ASP A 26 -48.74 -6.92 56.46
C ASP A 26 -48.12 -8.23 55.93
N PRO A 27 -48.15 -8.47 54.60
CA PRO A 27 -47.29 -9.47 53.97
C PRO A 27 -45.86 -8.91 53.84
N GLY A 28 -44.88 -9.65 54.39
CA GLY A 28 -43.46 -9.43 54.13
C GLY A 28 -43.09 -9.57 52.64
N PRO A 29 -41.87 -9.17 52.24
CA PRO A 29 -41.50 -9.01 50.85
C PRO A 29 -41.55 -10.35 50.12
N SER A 30 -42.44 -10.44 49.13
CA SER A 30 -42.45 -11.52 48.16
C SER A 30 -41.16 -11.46 47.34
N THR A 31 -40.36 -12.52 47.43
CA THR A 31 -39.30 -12.79 46.46
C THR A 31 -39.94 -12.84 45.06
N PRO A 32 -39.49 -12.03 44.09
CA PRO A 32 -40.07 -12.08 42.75
C PRO A 32 -39.79 -13.46 42.15
N ALA A 33 -40.85 -14.15 41.72
CA ALA A 33 -40.74 -15.37 40.96
C ALA A 33 -39.99 -15.05 39.65
N VAL A 34 -38.83 -15.67 39.46
CA VAL A 34 -38.09 -15.62 38.20
C VAL A 34 -38.99 -16.26 37.14
N SER A 35 -39.53 -15.46 36.23
CA SER A 35 -40.30 -15.95 35.10
C SER A 35 -39.37 -16.81 34.22
N GLU A 36 -39.56 -18.13 34.21
CA GLU A 36 -38.89 -19.00 33.25
C GLU A 36 -39.30 -18.59 31.83
N ILE A 37 -38.39 -17.97 31.09
CA ILE A 37 -38.58 -17.66 29.67
C ILE A 37 -38.59 -18.98 28.92
N ALA A 38 -39.66 -19.25 28.16
CA ALA A 38 -39.78 -20.48 27.39
C ALA A 38 -38.58 -20.63 26.43
N ALA A 39 -37.99 -21.82 26.35
CA ALA A 39 -36.86 -22.10 25.45
C ALA A 39 -37.17 -21.83 23.96
N SER A 40 -38.44 -21.75 23.56
CA SER A 40 -38.86 -21.29 22.24
C SER A 40 -38.62 -19.79 22.02
N SER A 41 -38.81 -18.96 23.05
CA SER A 41 -38.60 -17.51 22.99
C SER A 41 -37.10 -17.15 22.92
N ILE A 42 -36.25 -17.86 23.66
CA ILE A 42 -34.78 -17.70 23.57
C ILE A 42 -34.28 -18.11 22.19
N ARG A 43 -34.77 -19.23 21.63
CA ARG A 43 -34.44 -19.68 20.27
C ARG A 43 -34.89 -18.67 19.21
N SER A 44 -36.10 -18.12 19.35
CA SER A 44 -36.61 -17.07 18.47
C SER A 44 -35.76 -15.79 18.54
N GLY A 45 -35.35 -15.38 19.74
CA GLY A 45 -34.53 -14.18 19.95
C GLY A 45 -33.11 -14.31 19.41
N LEU A 46 -32.47 -15.48 19.59
CA LEU A 46 -31.15 -15.75 19.01
C LEU A 46 -31.20 -15.79 17.48
N ALA A 47 -32.23 -16.42 16.90
CA ALA A 47 -32.43 -16.45 15.45
C ALA A 47 -32.71 -15.06 14.87
N GLU A 48 -33.46 -14.21 15.57
CA GLU A 48 -33.67 -12.82 15.15
C GLU A 48 -32.38 -12.00 15.25
N LEU A 49 -31.59 -12.17 16.31
CA LEU A 49 -30.30 -11.50 16.46
C LEU A 49 -29.30 -11.91 15.36
N GLU A 50 -29.26 -13.19 15.04
CA GLU A 50 -28.48 -13.75 13.94
C GLU A 50 -28.89 -13.12 12.61
N LEU A 51 -30.19 -13.11 12.29
CA LEU A 51 -30.73 -12.53 11.07
C LEU A 51 -30.39 -11.03 10.97
N ARG A 52 -30.61 -10.26 12.04
CA ARG A 52 -30.35 -8.80 12.06
C ARG A 52 -28.86 -8.49 11.95
N SER A 53 -28.00 -9.22 12.66
CA SER A 53 -26.55 -9.02 12.61
C SER A 53 -26.02 -9.36 11.21
N SER A 54 -26.49 -10.47 10.64
CA SER A 54 -26.19 -10.90 9.26
C SER A 54 -26.58 -9.84 8.23
N GLN A 55 -27.80 -9.30 8.32
CA GLN A 55 -28.27 -8.23 7.43
C GLN A 55 -27.46 -6.94 7.52
N VAL A 56 -26.83 -6.64 8.67
CA VAL A 56 -25.94 -5.49 8.79
C VAL A 56 -24.58 -5.80 8.16
N LEU A 57 -24.02 -6.98 8.43
CA LEU A 57 -22.73 -7.40 7.85
C LEU A 57 -22.79 -7.43 6.32
N GLN A 58 -23.83 -8.04 5.75
CA GLN A 58 -24.03 -8.10 4.29
C GLN A 58 -24.12 -6.72 3.62
N ARG A 59 -24.57 -5.69 4.34
CA ARG A 59 -24.63 -4.31 3.81
C ARG A 59 -23.29 -3.58 3.89
N LEU A 60 -22.39 -4.03 4.76
CA LEU A 60 -21.06 -3.45 4.94
C LEU A 60 -20.00 -4.19 4.10
N GLU A 61 -20.30 -5.38 3.59
CA GLU A 61 -19.42 -6.15 2.70
C GLU A 61 -19.40 -5.55 1.29
N ASN A 62 -18.24 -5.59 0.65
CA ASN A 62 -18.10 -5.27 -0.77
C ASN A 62 -18.76 -6.32 -1.65
N VAL A 63 -20.03 -6.11 -1.99
CA VAL A 63 -20.75 -6.96 -2.94
C VAL A 63 -20.43 -6.53 -4.37
N LYS A 64 -19.33 -7.04 -4.95
CA LYS A 64 -19.18 -7.15 -6.40
C LYS A 64 -19.82 -8.45 -6.88
N VAL A 65 -21.16 -8.47 -6.97
CA VAL A 65 -21.89 -9.52 -7.69
C VAL A 65 -22.77 -8.85 -8.73
N SER A 66 -22.25 -8.73 -9.93
CA SER A 66 -23.03 -8.37 -11.12
C SER A 66 -23.92 -9.54 -11.54
N THR A 67 -25.22 -9.43 -11.27
CA THR A 67 -26.26 -10.14 -12.02
C THR A 67 -27.12 -9.12 -12.77
N PRO A 68 -27.27 -9.21 -14.09
CA PRO A 68 -28.05 -8.25 -14.86
C PRO A 68 -29.53 -8.59 -14.72
N GLU A 69 -30.24 -7.92 -13.80
CA GLU A 69 -31.70 -7.88 -13.84
C GLU A 69 -32.14 -6.59 -14.54
N LEU A 70 -32.95 -6.79 -15.58
CA LEU A 70 -33.50 -5.77 -16.47
C LEU A 70 -34.28 -4.70 -15.70
N ALA A 71 -33.66 -3.53 -15.51
CA ALA A 71 -34.35 -2.33 -15.05
C ALA A 71 -35.39 -1.89 -16.11
N ARG A 72 -36.64 -1.75 -15.66
CA ARG A 72 -37.69 -1.02 -16.37
C ARG A 72 -37.68 0.41 -15.84
N ASP A 73 -37.21 1.35 -16.65
CA ASP A 73 -37.30 2.78 -16.37
C ASP A 73 -38.76 3.21 -16.21
N SER A 74 -39.03 3.97 -15.14
CA SER A 74 -40.23 4.79 -15.00
C SER A 74 -39.78 6.18 -14.50
N PRO A 75 -39.95 7.25 -15.29
CA PRO A 75 -39.43 8.57 -14.95
C PRO A 75 -40.48 9.38 -14.16
N GLU A 76 -40.56 9.21 -12.83
CA GLU A 76 -41.43 10.05 -11.99
C GLU A 76 -40.84 10.46 -10.62
N GLU A 77 -39.51 10.39 -10.40
CA GLU A 77 -38.91 10.79 -9.10
C GLU A 77 -37.86 11.92 -9.19
N GLU A 78 -37.89 12.76 -10.22
CA GLU A 78 -37.00 13.93 -10.33
C GLU A 78 -37.53 15.22 -9.64
N GLU A 79 -38.71 15.22 -9.03
CA GLU A 79 -39.28 16.44 -8.41
C GLU A 79 -39.18 16.52 -6.87
N GLN A 80 -38.54 15.56 -6.18
CA GLN A 80 -38.38 15.62 -4.71
C GLN A 80 -36.94 15.87 -4.21
N GLN A 81 -35.94 15.89 -5.09
CA GLN A 81 -34.53 16.04 -4.68
C GLN A 81 -34.04 17.50 -4.55
N GLN A 82 -34.86 18.51 -4.81
CA GLN A 82 -34.46 19.93 -4.70
C GLN A 82 -34.73 20.62 -3.35
N GLN A 83 -35.08 19.88 -2.29
CA GLN A 83 -35.29 20.48 -0.95
C GLN A 83 -34.41 19.97 0.19
N GLN A 84 -33.40 19.14 -0.07
CA GLN A 84 -32.44 18.71 0.97
C GLN A 84 -30.98 18.95 0.56
N GLN A 85 -30.62 20.21 0.32
CA GLN A 85 -29.23 20.66 0.42
C GLN A 85 -29.12 21.74 1.49
N GLN A 86 -29.25 21.32 2.76
CA GLN A 86 -28.68 22.07 3.88
C GLN A 86 -27.33 21.46 4.23
N LYS A 87 -26.29 22.16 3.78
CA LYS A 87 -24.88 21.95 4.10
C LYS A 87 -24.70 21.89 5.63
N ALA A 88 -24.40 20.71 6.17
CA ALA A 88 -24.13 20.51 7.59
C ALA A 88 -22.97 21.41 8.05
N ARG A 89 -23.14 22.06 9.21
CA ARG A 89 -22.13 22.96 9.81
C ARG A 89 -21.13 22.14 10.63
N PRO A 90 -19.91 22.65 10.90
CA PRO A 90 -18.86 21.93 11.64
C PRO A 90 -19.13 21.77 13.16
N GLU A 91 -20.38 21.87 13.62
CA GLU A 91 -20.78 21.67 15.02
C GLU A 91 -21.43 20.29 15.27
N ASP A 92 -21.62 19.47 14.22
CA ASP A 92 -22.35 18.19 14.26
C ASP A 92 -21.55 16.97 14.81
N TYR A 93 -20.35 17.18 15.35
CA TYR A 93 -19.53 16.11 15.95
C TYR A 93 -19.91 15.77 17.42
N LEU A 94 -21.09 16.17 17.88
CA LEU A 94 -21.63 15.80 19.19
C LEU A 94 -22.70 14.72 19.04
N LEU A 95 -22.76 13.79 19.99
CA LEU A 95 -23.87 12.84 20.09
C LEU A 95 -25.19 13.64 20.08
N PRO A 96 -26.11 13.39 19.11
CA PRO A 96 -27.33 14.17 18.99
C PRO A 96 -28.14 14.15 20.29
N ALA A 97 -28.69 15.30 20.68
CA ALA A 97 -29.56 15.40 21.85
C ALA A 97 -30.94 14.74 21.62
N GLU A 98 -31.34 14.55 20.36
CA GLU A 98 -32.64 14.02 19.96
C GLU A 98 -32.58 12.52 19.59
N HIS A 99 -33.72 11.84 19.76
CA HIS A 99 -33.86 10.42 19.44
C HIS A 99 -33.71 10.16 17.94
N ARG A 100 -32.85 9.19 17.57
CA ARG A 100 -32.74 8.65 16.21
C ARG A 100 -33.22 7.20 16.17
N VAL A 101 -33.87 6.82 15.07
CA VAL A 101 -34.28 5.44 14.83
C VAL A 101 -33.03 4.59 14.56
N PRO A 102 -32.94 3.33 15.03
CA PRO A 102 -31.76 2.48 14.81
C PRO A 102 -31.34 2.34 13.35
N SER A 103 -32.29 2.36 12.39
CA SER A 103 -32.00 2.37 10.95
C SER A 103 -31.14 3.55 10.53
N ASP A 104 -31.42 4.74 11.08
CA ASP A 104 -30.73 5.97 10.70
C ASP A 104 -29.33 6.02 11.31
N ILE A 105 -29.16 5.42 12.49
CA ILE A 105 -27.86 5.23 13.14
C ILE A 105 -26.99 4.26 12.32
N LEU A 106 -27.56 3.15 11.85
CA LEU A 106 -26.86 2.19 11.00
C LEU A 106 -26.48 2.80 9.64
N LYS A 107 -27.36 3.58 9.02
CA LYS A 107 -27.03 4.36 7.82
C LYS A 107 -25.90 5.37 8.07
N SER A 108 -25.92 6.05 9.22
CA SER A 108 -24.83 6.96 9.61
C SER A 108 -23.51 6.20 9.77
N LEU A 109 -23.55 4.97 10.29
CA LEU A 109 -22.36 4.11 10.39
C LEU A 109 -21.89 3.65 9.00
N GLU A 110 -22.80 3.29 8.10
CA GLU A 110 -22.47 2.95 6.70
C GLU A 110 -21.76 4.13 6.01
N GLN A 111 -22.28 5.35 6.13
CA GLN A 111 -21.65 6.57 5.60
C GLN A 111 -20.26 6.87 6.20
N LEU A 112 -20.02 6.49 7.46
CA LEU A 112 -18.69 6.66 8.07
C LEU A 112 -17.66 5.65 7.54
N VAL A 113 -18.13 4.55 6.95
CA VAL A 113 -17.28 3.45 6.48
C VAL A 113 -17.08 3.51 4.97
N SER A 114 -17.99 4.10 4.19
CA SER A 114 -17.87 4.20 2.73
C SER A 114 -16.70 5.09 2.28
N TYR A 115 -16.04 4.70 1.17
CA TYR A 115 -15.00 5.51 0.51
C TYR A 115 -15.57 6.66 -0.31
N THR A 116 -16.83 6.54 -0.74
CA THR A 116 -17.55 7.54 -1.53
C THR A 116 -18.70 8.14 -0.71
N ASP A 117 -18.85 9.47 -0.81
CA ASP A 117 -20.00 10.22 -0.27
C ASP A 117 -21.24 10.12 -1.19
N SER A 118 -21.20 9.29 -2.24
CA SER A 118 -22.31 9.11 -3.18
C SER A 118 -23.35 8.14 -2.61
N ASP A 119 -24.57 8.61 -2.38
CA ASP A 119 -25.68 7.81 -1.87
C ASP A 119 -26.13 6.67 -2.83
N ASP A 120 -25.81 6.77 -4.12
CA ASP A 120 -26.30 5.85 -5.16
C ASP A 120 -25.42 4.59 -5.34
N ASP A 121 -24.10 4.68 -5.13
CA ASP A 121 -23.14 3.57 -5.25
C ASP A 121 -22.02 3.68 -4.18
N PRO A 122 -22.31 3.36 -2.90
CA PRO A 122 -21.31 3.37 -1.85
C PRO A 122 -20.32 2.21 -2.01
N GLU A 123 -19.03 2.52 -2.15
CA GLU A 123 -17.96 1.52 -2.11
C GLU A 123 -17.44 1.38 -0.68
N PHE A 124 -17.45 0.17 -0.14
CA PHE A 124 -16.99 -0.10 1.22
C PHE A 124 -15.53 -0.63 1.22
N PRO A 125 -14.81 -0.57 2.34
CA PRO A 125 -13.46 -1.14 2.46
C PRO A 125 -13.46 -2.62 2.81
N LEU A 126 -14.58 -3.18 3.29
CA LEU A 126 -14.59 -4.50 3.90
C LEU A 126 -14.81 -5.61 2.84
N PRO A 127 -13.94 -6.63 2.79
CA PRO A 127 -14.11 -7.74 1.87
C PRO A 127 -15.31 -8.63 2.25
N ALA A 128 -15.78 -9.42 1.29
CA ALA A 128 -16.82 -10.41 1.54
C ALA A 128 -16.34 -11.48 2.52
N LEU A 129 -17.24 -11.96 3.39
CA LEU A 129 -16.92 -12.93 4.43
C LEU A 129 -17.34 -14.34 4.01
N ASP A 130 -16.53 -15.35 4.34
CA ASP A 130 -16.96 -16.74 4.24
C ASP A 130 -17.91 -17.11 5.38
N ASP A 131 -18.67 -18.20 5.22
CA ASP A 131 -19.68 -18.65 6.20
C ASP A 131 -19.11 -18.79 7.62
N VAL A 132 -17.85 -19.21 7.72
CA VAL A 132 -17.16 -19.41 9.00
C VAL A 132 -16.80 -18.07 9.65
N SER A 133 -16.29 -17.12 8.88
CA SER A 133 -16.01 -15.75 9.34
C SER A 133 -17.29 -15.04 9.78
N HIS A 134 -18.35 -15.20 9.00
CA HIS A 134 -19.67 -14.66 9.33
C HIS A 134 -20.20 -15.25 10.65
N LEU A 135 -20.07 -16.58 10.86
CA LEU A 135 -20.40 -17.23 12.12
C LEU A 135 -19.53 -16.73 13.29
N ALA A 136 -18.24 -16.50 13.07
CA ALA A 136 -17.33 -15.98 14.09
C ALA A 136 -17.74 -14.57 14.55
N LEU A 137 -18.15 -13.70 13.63
CA LEU A 137 -18.65 -12.35 13.94
C LEU A 137 -19.99 -12.39 14.69
N ILE A 138 -20.96 -13.17 14.22
CA ILE A 138 -22.26 -13.33 14.90
C ILE A 138 -22.08 -13.90 16.30
N SER A 139 -21.09 -14.77 16.50
CA SER A 139 -20.78 -15.33 17.81
C SER A 139 -20.52 -14.24 18.85
N HIS A 140 -19.95 -13.08 18.49
CA HIS A 140 -19.75 -11.96 19.40
C HIS A 140 -21.08 -11.32 19.86
N SER A 141 -22.07 -11.18 18.97
CA SER A 141 -23.43 -10.77 19.33
C SER A 141 -24.07 -11.76 20.30
N ILE A 142 -23.86 -13.07 20.08
CA ILE A 142 -24.34 -14.13 20.99
C ILE A 142 -23.63 -14.05 22.35
N VAL A 143 -22.32 -13.79 22.40
CA VAL A 143 -21.58 -13.58 23.67
C VAL A 143 -22.20 -12.44 24.47
N ALA A 144 -22.50 -11.31 23.81
CA ALA A 144 -23.11 -10.16 24.47
C ALA A 144 -24.48 -10.52 25.08
N TYR A 145 -25.30 -11.28 24.36
CA TYR A 145 -26.59 -11.76 24.88
C TYR A 145 -26.42 -12.73 26.06
N LEU A 146 -25.57 -13.76 25.92
CA LEU A 146 -25.34 -14.78 26.95
C LEU A 146 -24.68 -14.23 28.23
N SER A 147 -24.03 -13.06 28.16
CA SER A 147 -23.44 -12.40 29.34
C SER A 147 -24.48 -11.99 30.41
N HIS A 148 -25.77 -11.99 30.06
CA HIS A 148 -26.89 -11.69 30.95
C HIS A 148 -27.42 -12.92 31.71
N LEU A 149 -26.91 -14.12 31.42
CA LEU A 149 -27.24 -15.33 32.18
C LEU A 149 -26.86 -15.18 33.66
N ASP A 150 -27.57 -15.92 34.52
CA ASP A 150 -27.20 -16.00 35.93
C ASP A 150 -25.77 -16.54 36.09
N ARG A 151 -25.16 -16.26 37.25
CA ARG A 151 -23.77 -16.63 37.53
C ARG A 151 -23.50 -18.13 37.33
N GLN A 152 -24.41 -19.00 37.77
CA GLN A 152 -24.19 -20.45 37.76
C GLN A 152 -24.36 -21.02 36.35
N GLN A 153 -25.30 -20.50 35.58
CA GLN A 153 -25.55 -20.85 34.19
C GLN A 153 -24.39 -20.39 33.30
N LEU A 154 -23.98 -19.13 33.43
CA LEU A 154 -22.86 -18.57 32.67
C LEU A 154 -21.57 -19.37 32.92
N LEU A 155 -21.33 -19.76 34.17
CA LEU A 155 -20.21 -20.62 34.57
C LEU A 155 -20.24 -21.98 33.87
N ARG A 156 -21.40 -22.65 33.90
CA ARG A 156 -21.56 -23.95 33.26
C ARG A 156 -21.33 -23.86 31.75
N VAL A 157 -21.91 -22.87 31.09
CA VAL A 157 -21.76 -22.66 29.65
C VAL A 157 -20.30 -22.35 29.29
N THR A 158 -19.67 -21.42 30.01
CA THR A 158 -18.27 -21.03 29.77
C THR A 158 -17.33 -22.21 29.95
N ASN A 159 -17.43 -22.95 31.05
CA ASN A 159 -16.57 -24.10 31.32
C ASN A 159 -16.78 -25.24 30.31
N SER A 160 -18.02 -25.44 29.85
CA SER A 160 -18.32 -26.43 28.81
C SER A 160 -17.65 -26.08 27.49
N ILE A 161 -17.83 -24.84 27.02
CA ILE A 161 -17.29 -24.36 25.73
C ILE A 161 -15.76 -24.33 25.78
N SER A 162 -15.19 -23.66 26.78
CA SER A 162 -13.73 -23.54 26.92
C SER A 162 -13.06 -24.89 27.19
N GLY A 163 -13.68 -25.77 27.97
CA GLY A 163 -13.18 -27.12 28.21
C GLY A 163 -13.23 -28.02 26.97
N ASP A 164 -14.26 -27.86 26.12
CA ASP A 164 -14.34 -28.56 24.83
C ASP A 164 -13.32 -28.03 23.82
N ALA A 165 -13.22 -26.70 23.66
CA ALA A 165 -12.21 -26.07 22.83
C ALA A 165 -10.78 -26.47 23.26
N THR A 166 -10.50 -26.48 24.57
CA THR A 166 -9.19 -26.89 25.11
C THR A 166 -8.83 -28.33 24.74
N ARG A 167 -9.78 -29.28 24.84
CA ARG A 167 -9.56 -30.68 24.45
C ARG A 167 -9.35 -30.84 22.94
N TRP A 168 -10.08 -30.06 22.15
CA TRP A 168 -9.95 -30.07 20.70
C TRP A 168 -8.58 -29.56 20.26
N LEU A 169 -8.15 -28.44 20.82
CA LEU A 169 -6.83 -27.85 20.59
C LEU A 169 -5.70 -28.77 21.08
N GLY A 170 -5.85 -29.40 22.25
CA GLY A 170 -4.90 -30.40 22.71
C GLY A 170 -4.71 -31.55 21.73
N THR A 171 -5.80 -32.01 21.13
CA THR A 171 -5.72 -33.08 20.12
C THR A 171 -5.09 -32.58 18.83
N LEU A 172 -5.43 -31.37 18.37
CA LEU A 172 -4.88 -30.79 17.14
C LEU A 172 -3.38 -30.49 17.23
N PHE A 173 -2.93 -29.99 18.37
CA PHE A 173 -1.54 -29.55 18.58
C PHE A 173 -0.68 -30.58 19.32
N HIS A 174 -1.16 -31.83 19.43
CA HIS A 174 -0.43 -32.94 20.07
C HIS A 174 0.03 -32.60 21.50
N PHE A 175 -0.88 -32.00 22.27
CA PHE A 175 -0.67 -31.59 23.66
C PHE A 175 -1.61 -32.39 24.57
N SER A 176 -1.11 -33.43 25.24
CA SER A 176 -1.99 -34.45 25.86
C SER A 176 -2.76 -33.98 27.09
N ASN A 177 -2.15 -33.13 27.91
CA ASN A 177 -2.80 -32.56 29.11
C ASN A 177 -2.77 -31.02 29.05
N PRO A 178 -3.62 -30.41 28.22
CA PRO A 178 -3.58 -28.97 27.99
C PRO A 178 -4.42 -28.21 29.02
N ALA A 179 -3.94 -27.03 29.40
CA ALA A 179 -4.76 -25.92 29.86
C ALA A 179 -4.72 -24.82 28.79
N SER A 180 -5.78 -24.02 28.69
CA SER A 180 -5.85 -22.92 27.73
C SER A 180 -6.36 -21.63 28.37
N SER A 181 -5.97 -20.51 27.78
CA SER A 181 -6.55 -19.19 28.04
C SER A 181 -6.71 -18.44 26.72
N PHE A 182 -7.75 -17.60 26.64
CA PHE A 182 -8.22 -16.96 25.41
C PHE A 182 -8.13 -15.45 25.56
N HIS A 183 -7.31 -14.82 24.73
CA HIS A 183 -6.92 -13.42 24.84
C HIS A 183 -7.33 -12.63 23.61
N ALA A 184 -7.56 -11.33 23.78
CA ALA A 184 -7.89 -10.44 22.67
C ALA A 184 -6.66 -10.17 21.77
N ASP A 185 -5.47 -10.12 22.38
CA ASP A 185 -4.22 -9.87 21.66
C ASP A 185 -3.07 -10.77 22.17
N ASN A 186 -1.95 -10.71 21.45
CA ASN A 186 -0.73 -11.45 21.79
C ASN A 186 -0.02 -10.90 23.03
N ALA A 187 -0.21 -9.62 23.39
CA ALA A 187 0.46 -8.99 24.52
C ALA A 187 -0.12 -9.50 25.85
N ASP A 188 -1.44 -9.68 25.92
CA ASP A 188 -2.15 -10.30 27.04
C ASP A 188 -1.81 -11.79 27.17
N ALA A 189 -1.66 -12.52 26.06
CA ALA A 189 -1.19 -13.90 26.07
C ALA A 189 0.25 -14.03 26.64
N VAL A 190 1.15 -13.09 26.27
CA VAL A 190 2.50 -13.02 26.82
C VAL A 190 2.48 -12.62 28.31
N LEU A 191 1.64 -11.66 28.70
CA LEU A 191 1.43 -11.30 30.10
C LEU A 191 0.99 -12.51 30.94
N ARG A 192 0.03 -13.29 30.43
CA ARG A 192 -0.40 -14.54 31.06
C ARG A 192 0.74 -15.56 31.13
N THR A 193 1.53 -15.70 30.08
CA THR A 193 2.72 -16.57 30.07
C THR A 193 3.72 -16.18 31.16
N VAL A 194 4.01 -14.88 31.31
CA VAL A 194 4.90 -14.38 32.38
C VAL A 194 4.33 -14.71 33.75
N ARG A 195 3.03 -14.49 33.98
CA ARG A 195 2.37 -14.86 35.25
C ARG A 195 2.47 -16.36 35.55
N LEU A 196 2.26 -17.21 34.54
CA LEU A 196 2.41 -18.67 34.67
C LEU A 196 3.86 -19.04 35.02
N ALA A 197 4.85 -18.43 34.36
CA ALA A 197 6.26 -18.64 34.65
C ALA A 197 6.61 -18.23 36.09
N ILE A 198 6.13 -17.06 36.54
CA ILE A 198 6.32 -16.57 37.92
C ILE A 198 5.74 -17.58 38.91
N VAL A 199 4.48 -17.99 38.77
CA VAL A 199 3.87 -18.92 39.75
C VAL A 199 4.52 -20.30 39.71
N ALA A 200 4.97 -20.76 38.55
CA ALA A 200 5.66 -22.03 38.43
C ALA A 200 7.04 -22.04 39.10
N ARG A 201 7.75 -20.90 39.13
CA ARG A 201 9.18 -20.86 39.50
C ARG A 201 9.52 -19.99 40.71
N CYS A 202 8.62 -19.11 41.13
CA CYS A 202 8.78 -18.19 42.26
C CYS A 202 7.75 -18.52 43.35
N PRO A 203 8.00 -19.54 44.21
CA PRO A 203 7.08 -19.90 45.29
C PRO A 203 6.92 -18.74 46.28
N GLY A 204 5.71 -18.55 46.80
CA GLY A 204 5.40 -17.45 47.71
C GLY A 204 5.15 -16.11 47.03
N TYR A 205 5.20 -16.02 45.69
CA TYR A 205 4.84 -14.80 44.96
C TYR A 205 3.39 -14.38 45.19
N LEU A 206 2.47 -15.34 45.31
CA LEU A 206 1.05 -15.06 45.45
C LEU A 206 0.73 -14.38 46.79
N GLU A 207 1.44 -14.75 47.85
CA GLU A 207 1.29 -14.20 49.19
C GLU A 207 2.22 -13.00 49.44
N GLY A 208 3.45 -13.06 48.91
CA GLY A 208 4.53 -12.11 49.15
C GLY A 208 4.67 -11.00 48.12
N GLY A 209 3.98 -11.08 46.97
CA GLY A 209 3.97 -10.07 45.92
C GLY A 209 5.33 -9.83 45.26
N ILE A 210 5.54 -8.61 44.77
CA ILE A 210 6.77 -8.18 44.07
C ILE A 210 8.06 -8.45 44.88
N PRO A 211 8.12 -8.26 46.22
CA PRO A 211 9.31 -8.59 47.01
C PRO A 211 9.77 -10.06 46.92
N ALA A 212 8.84 -11.00 46.67
CA ALA A 212 9.18 -12.42 46.47
C ALA A 212 9.74 -12.70 45.06
N LEU A 213 9.69 -11.72 44.15
CA LEU A 213 10.18 -11.79 42.78
C LEU A 213 11.66 -11.37 42.76
N ALA A 214 12.58 -12.34 42.93
CA ALA A 214 14.02 -12.13 43.02
C ALA A 214 14.68 -11.67 41.68
N LEU A 215 14.36 -10.45 41.23
CA LEU A 215 14.87 -9.82 39.99
C LEU A 215 14.81 -10.75 38.77
N PRO A 216 13.62 -10.99 38.20
CA PRO A 216 13.44 -11.96 37.13
C PRO A 216 14.14 -11.50 35.84
N THR A 217 14.58 -12.45 35.02
CA THR A 217 15.06 -12.20 33.66
C THR A 217 14.34 -13.04 32.62
N PHE A 218 14.11 -12.43 31.46
CA PHE A 218 13.41 -12.98 30.30
C PHE A 218 14.33 -12.94 29.09
N TYR A 219 14.39 -14.01 28.31
CA TYR A 219 15.34 -14.14 27.21
C TYR A 219 14.59 -14.31 25.89
N ILE A 220 14.93 -13.48 24.91
CA ILE A 220 14.35 -13.48 23.57
C ILE A 220 15.45 -13.37 22.51
N SER A 221 15.14 -13.76 21.28
CA SER A 221 16.06 -13.60 20.15
C SER A 221 16.07 -12.14 19.67
N GLU A 222 17.13 -11.73 18.99
CA GLU A 222 17.23 -10.43 18.30
C GLU A 222 16.15 -10.26 17.22
N ASN A 223 15.75 -11.35 16.55
CA ASN A 223 14.62 -11.40 15.61
C ASN A 223 13.23 -11.19 16.27
N THR A 224 13.12 -11.25 17.59
CA THR A 224 11.83 -11.14 18.28
C THR A 224 11.62 -9.74 18.87
N THR A 225 10.53 -9.08 18.46
CA THR A 225 10.19 -7.75 18.98
C THR A 225 9.92 -7.77 20.50
N PRO A 226 10.63 -6.96 21.31
CA PRO A 226 10.48 -6.98 22.77
C PRO A 226 9.17 -6.37 23.28
N VAL A 227 8.42 -5.65 22.44
CA VAL A 227 7.24 -4.84 22.81
C VAL A 227 6.22 -5.60 23.64
N ARG A 228 5.93 -6.87 23.31
CA ARG A 228 4.96 -7.70 24.05
C ARG A 228 5.43 -8.02 25.47
N LEU A 229 6.72 -8.35 25.65
CA LEU A 229 7.31 -8.53 26.97
C LEU A 229 7.44 -7.20 27.72
N GLN A 230 7.74 -6.10 27.04
CA GLN A 230 7.78 -4.77 27.66
C GLN A 230 6.39 -4.38 28.20
N TYR A 231 5.32 -4.68 27.47
CA TYR A 231 3.95 -4.54 27.96
C TYR A 231 3.73 -5.36 29.23
N ALA A 232 4.05 -6.66 29.20
CA ALA A 232 3.92 -7.52 30.38
C ALA A 232 4.74 -7.02 31.58
N CYS A 233 5.95 -6.54 31.35
CA CYS A 233 6.80 -5.95 32.38
C CYS A 233 6.16 -4.71 33.01
N ARG A 234 5.64 -3.79 32.20
CA ARG A 234 4.94 -2.58 32.67
C ARG A 234 3.68 -2.93 33.48
N GLN A 235 2.91 -3.92 33.05
CA GLN A 235 1.70 -4.38 33.75
C GLN A 235 2.01 -5.05 35.10
N LEU A 236 3.18 -5.68 35.23
CA LEU A 236 3.59 -6.41 36.43
C LEU A 236 4.56 -5.62 37.33
N GLY A 237 4.95 -4.39 36.95
CA GLY A 237 5.94 -3.60 37.68
C GLY A 237 7.37 -4.17 37.63
N ILE A 238 7.70 -4.94 36.59
CA ILE A 238 9.04 -5.51 36.38
C ILE A 238 9.87 -4.52 35.53
N PRO A 239 11.13 -4.24 35.89
CA PRO A 239 11.97 -3.33 35.12
C PRO A 239 12.27 -3.89 33.72
N LEU A 240 12.31 -3.03 32.70
CA LEU A 240 12.57 -3.45 31.31
C LEU A 240 13.96 -4.09 31.11
N GLU A 241 14.92 -3.77 31.99
CA GLU A 241 16.25 -4.42 32.04
C GLU A 241 16.18 -5.93 32.32
N ALA A 242 15.03 -6.46 32.77
CA ALA A 242 14.78 -7.88 32.88
C ALA A 242 14.82 -8.60 31.53
N ILE A 243 14.51 -7.90 30.43
CA ILE A 243 14.50 -8.47 29.08
C ILE A 243 15.94 -8.50 28.55
N LYS A 244 16.41 -9.69 28.21
CA LYS A 244 17.72 -9.98 27.63
C LYS A 244 17.53 -10.39 26.18
N ILE A 245 18.06 -9.58 25.27
CA ILE A 245 18.09 -9.88 23.84
C ILE A 245 19.34 -10.70 23.58
N ILE A 246 19.17 -11.90 23.05
CA ILE A 246 20.25 -12.82 22.71
C ILE A 246 20.52 -12.71 21.20
N PRO A 247 21.77 -12.46 20.79
CA PRO A 247 22.12 -12.39 19.39
C PRO A 247 21.89 -13.70 18.63
N GLU A 248 21.75 -13.59 17.33
CA GLU A 248 21.57 -14.72 16.43
C GLU A 248 22.86 -15.46 16.11
N HIS A 249 22.73 -16.75 15.81
CA HIS A 249 23.80 -17.56 15.28
C HIS A 249 24.06 -17.17 13.81
N SER A 250 25.29 -16.76 13.51
CA SER A 250 25.69 -16.20 12.21
C SER A 250 25.45 -17.12 11.00
N GLN A 251 25.30 -18.43 11.21
CA GLN A 251 25.04 -19.40 10.14
C GLN A 251 23.56 -19.76 9.98
N ASN A 252 22.73 -19.58 11.01
CA ASN A 252 21.37 -20.16 11.06
C ASN A 252 20.26 -19.13 11.28
N GLY A 253 20.58 -17.89 11.68
CA GLY A 253 19.57 -16.83 11.95
C GLY A 253 18.69 -17.09 13.18
N THR A 254 19.06 -18.09 14.00
CA THR A 254 18.32 -18.52 15.21
C THR A 254 19.04 -18.07 16.46
N MET A 255 18.37 -18.08 17.61
CA MET A 255 18.98 -17.69 18.90
C MET A 255 20.27 -18.47 19.17
N ASP A 256 21.39 -17.77 19.43
CA ASP A 256 22.63 -18.44 19.79
C ASP A 256 22.55 -19.00 21.23
N VAL A 257 22.32 -20.31 21.31
CA VAL A 257 22.21 -21.05 22.58
C VAL A 257 23.46 -20.91 23.45
N THR A 258 24.64 -20.78 22.84
CA THR A 258 25.91 -20.60 23.54
C THR A 258 25.99 -19.23 24.20
N LEU A 259 25.52 -18.18 23.53
CA LEU A 259 25.40 -16.84 24.11
C LEU A 259 24.30 -16.77 25.17
N LEU A 260 23.16 -17.43 24.94
CA LEU A 260 22.10 -17.60 25.94
C LEU A 260 22.65 -18.19 27.24
N GLN A 261 23.39 -19.29 27.17
CA GLN A 261 23.97 -19.93 28.36
C GLN A 261 24.95 -19.01 29.10
N LYS A 262 25.80 -18.26 28.39
CA LYS A 262 26.70 -17.27 28.99
C LYS A 262 25.92 -16.16 29.70
N GLN A 263 24.87 -15.64 29.05
CA GLN A 263 24.03 -14.59 29.61
C GLN A 263 23.29 -15.06 30.87
N ILE A 264 22.75 -16.29 30.86
CA ILE A 264 22.13 -16.92 32.03
C ILE A 264 23.12 -17.04 33.18
N GLN A 265 24.35 -17.50 32.92
CA GLN A 265 25.38 -17.61 33.96
C GLN A 265 25.73 -16.25 34.58
N LEU A 266 25.83 -15.21 33.74
CA LEU A 266 26.06 -13.84 34.21
C LEU A 266 24.91 -13.34 35.08
N ASP A 267 23.67 -13.56 34.66
CA ASP A 267 22.49 -13.12 35.42
C ASP A 267 22.37 -13.87 36.76
N VAL A 268 22.64 -15.18 36.79
CA VAL A 268 22.71 -15.98 38.02
C VAL A 268 23.82 -15.45 38.95
N SER A 269 25.00 -15.11 38.42
CA SER A 269 26.10 -14.54 39.22
C SER A 269 25.78 -13.16 39.81
N ASN A 270 24.86 -12.42 39.18
CA ASN A 270 24.36 -11.13 39.62
C ASN A 270 23.12 -11.24 40.53
N ASN A 271 22.82 -12.43 41.07
CA ASN A 271 21.63 -12.70 41.90
C ASN A 271 20.29 -12.38 41.22
N ARG A 272 20.23 -12.48 39.88
CA ARG A 272 18.98 -12.42 39.12
C ARG A 272 18.42 -13.82 38.94
N THR A 273 17.11 -13.91 38.69
CA THR A 273 16.41 -15.19 38.52
C THR A 273 16.02 -15.41 37.05
N PRO A 274 16.74 -16.27 36.29
CA PRO A 274 16.32 -16.67 34.95
C PRO A 274 14.94 -17.32 34.99
N LEU A 275 13.96 -16.73 34.29
CA LEU A 275 12.57 -17.12 34.46
C LEU A 275 11.91 -17.68 33.19
N LEU A 276 12.11 -17.02 32.04
CA LEU A 276 11.41 -17.35 30.79
C LEU A 276 12.36 -17.24 29.60
N VAL A 277 12.36 -18.25 28.73
CA VAL A 277 12.85 -18.15 27.35
C VAL A 277 11.65 -18.16 26.41
N VAL A 278 11.60 -17.21 25.48
CA VAL A 278 10.66 -17.23 24.34
C VAL A 278 11.42 -17.71 23.12
N ALA A 279 11.04 -18.89 22.63
CA ALA A 279 11.57 -19.49 21.41
C ALA A 279 10.69 -19.09 20.22
N ASP A 280 11.34 -18.69 19.13
CA ASP A 280 10.66 -18.34 17.89
C ASP A 280 10.61 -19.55 16.95
N ILE A 281 9.40 -19.92 16.52
CA ILE A 281 9.13 -21.08 15.67
C ILE A 281 8.47 -20.56 14.40
N GLY A 282 9.30 -20.29 13.39
CA GLY A 282 8.85 -19.62 12.18
C GLY A 282 8.77 -18.12 12.41
N ALA A 283 9.93 -17.50 12.67
CA ALA A 283 10.08 -16.07 12.92
C ALA A 283 9.35 -15.25 11.86
N SER A 284 8.63 -14.20 12.28
CA SER A 284 7.74 -13.44 11.40
C SER A 284 8.41 -12.93 10.13
N LEU A 285 9.68 -12.50 10.19
CA LEU A 285 10.40 -11.91 9.06
C LEU A 285 10.89 -12.96 8.05
N CYS A 286 11.63 -13.98 8.51
CA CYS A 286 12.34 -14.91 7.61
C CYS A 286 11.97 -16.39 7.81
N GLY A 287 11.10 -16.70 8.77
CA GLY A 287 10.66 -18.07 9.04
C GLY A 287 11.68 -18.93 9.80
N TYR A 288 12.69 -18.34 10.46
CA TYR A 288 13.67 -19.10 11.24
C TYR A 288 13.03 -19.85 12.42
N VAL A 289 13.58 -21.02 12.74
CA VAL A 289 13.09 -21.91 13.79
C VAL A 289 14.19 -22.17 14.80
N ASP A 290 14.01 -21.68 16.02
CA ASP A 290 14.94 -21.94 17.11
C ASP A 290 15.06 -23.45 17.41
N ASN A 291 16.26 -23.88 17.83
CA ASN A 291 16.49 -25.27 18.20
C ASN A 291 15.83 -25.59 19.55
N LEU A 292 14.56 -26.03 19.50
CA LEU A 292 13.74 -26.27 20.67
C LEU A 292 14.32 -27.32 21.61
N LEU A 293 14.96 -28.37 21.08
CA LEU A 293 15.54 -29.43 21.91
C LEU A 293 16.69 -28.88 22.76
N ARG A 294 17.58 -28.07 22.16
CA ARG A 294 18.67 -27.41 22.91
C ARG A 294 18.14 -26.39 23.90
N LEU A 295 17.15 -25.58 23.52
CA LEU A 295 16.52 -24.60 24.42
C LEU A 295 15.81 -25.29 25.60
N ARG A 296 15.14 -26.41 25.35
CA ARG A 296 14.52 -27.26 26.39
C ARG A 296 15.56 -27.73 27.39
N ASP A 297 16.71 -28.22 26.93
CA ASP A 297 17.75 -28.74 27.81
C ASP A 297 18.36 -27.63 28.68
N VAL A 298 18.57 -26.44 28.11
CA VAL A 298 18.97 -25.23 28.87
C VAL A 298 17.90 -24.85 29.91
N CYS A 299 16.62 -24.80 29.51
CA CYS A 299 15.54 -24.44 30.41
C CYS A 299 15.37 -25.45 31.54
N LYS A 300 15.55 -26.75 31.27
CA LYS A 300 15.55 -27.80 32.30
C LYS A 300 16.71 -27.63 33.28
N ALA A 301 17.90 -27.34 32.79
CA ALA A 301 19.10 -27.15 33.63
C ALA A 301 18.98 -25.95 34.59
N HIS A 302 18.33 -24.88 34.16
CA HIS A 302 18.19 -23.64 34.93
C HIS A 302 16.78 -23.41 35.52
N ASN A 303 15.91 -24.43 35.49
CA ASN A 303 14.54 -24.36 36.00
C ASN A 303 13.71 -23.21 35.40
N MET A 304 13.85 -22.96 34.09
CA MET A 304 13.18 -21.87 33.38
C MET A 304 11.88 -22.35 32.71
N TRP A 305 10.99 -21.41 32.44
CA TRP A 305 9.84 -21.62 31.56
C TRP A 305 10.25 -21.47 30.10
N LEU A 306 9.76 -22.36 29.23
CA LEU A 306 10.00 -22.32 27.79
C LEU A 306 8.67 -22.08 27.08
N HIS A 307 8.54 -20.92 26.47
CA HIS A 307 7.39 -20.52 25.68
C HIS A 307 7.75 -20.53 24.19
N ALA A 308 6.89 -21.07 23.34
CA ALA A 308 7.05 -20.98 21.89
C ALA A 308 6.02 -20.02 21.27
N SER A 309 6.45 -19.26 20.29
CA SER A 309 5.59 -18.40 19.48
C SER A 309 6.06 -18.42 18.02
N GLY A 310 5.16 -18.14 17.09
CA GLY A 310 5.51 -18.03 15.67
C GLY A 310 4.61 -18.90 14.77
N HIS A 311 4.69 -18.65 13.47
CA HIS A 311 3.81 -19.25 12.46
C HIS A 311 4.10 -20.73 12.22
N GLY A 312 5.34 -21.16 12.43
CA GLY A 312 5.74 -22.56 12.27
C GLY A 312 5.03 -23.51 13.24
N LEU A 313 4.47 -23.01 14.35
CA LEU A 313 3.64 -23.81 15.27
C LEU A 313 2.41 -24.42 14.59
N ALA A 314 1.90 -23.81 13.52
CA ALA A 314 0.77 -24.35 12.76
C ALA A 314 1.09 -25.72 12.12
N ALA A 315 2.37 -26.04 11.89
CA ALA A 315 2.79 -27.32 11.31
C ALA A 315 2.44 -28.52 12.19
N LEU A 316 2.32 -28.33 13.51
CA LEU A 316 1.90 -29.37 14.46
C LEU A 316 0.58 -30.01 14.04
N VAL A 317 -0.33 -29.23 13.47
CA VAL A 317 -1.66 -29.70 13.04
C VAL A 317 -1.59 -30.64 11.83
N CYS A 318 -0.53 -30.53 11.03
CA CYS A 318 -0.34 -31.37 9.84
C CYS A 318 0.15 -32.79 10.19
N ALA A 319 0.77 -32.99 11.35
CA ALA A 319 1.32 -34.29 11.74
C ALA A 319 0.21 -35.32 12.01
N GLN A 320 0.35 -36.52 11.42
CA GLN A 320 -0.64 -37.60 11.56
C GLN A 320 -0.33 -38.57 12.71
N SER A 321 0.95 -38.73 13.04
CA SER A 321 1.40 -39.55 14.16
C SER A 321 1.16 -38.83 15.50
N GLN A 322 0.80 -39.58 16.53
CA GLN A 322 0.52 -39.02 17.85
C GLN A 322 1.81 -38.50 18.50
N GLY A 323 1.77 -37.26 18.96
CA GLY A 323 2.89 -36.57 19.58
C GLY A 323 2.65 -36.11 21.02
N HIS A 324 3.73 -35.66 21.66
CA HIS A 324 3.74 -35.07 23.02
C HIS A 324 4.56 -33.78 23.04
N VAL A 325 4.04 -32.71 22.45
CA VAL A 325 4.73 -31.41 22.37
C VAL A 325 4.99 -30.84 23.76
N GLU A 326 4.13 -31.17 24.72
CA GLU A 326 4.31 -30.79 26.11
C GLU A 326 5.59 -31.36 26.72
N GLU A 327 6.28 -32.35 26.16
CA GLU A 327 7.58 -32.79 26.69
C GLU A 327 8.73 -31.84 26.32
N VAL A 328 8.54 -31.08 25.24
CA VAL A 328 9.54 -30.16 24.67
C VAL A 328 9.39 -28.76 25.25
N LEU A 329 8.16 -28.24 25.32
CA LEU A 329 7.87 -26.86 25.77
C LEU A 329 6.85 -26.82 26.92
N HIS A 330 6.68 -25.64 27.53
CA HIS A 330 5.74 -25.42 28.64
C HIS A 330 4.48 -24.67 28.22
N SER A 331 4.58 -23.74 27.26
CA SER A 331 3.43 -23.06 26.65
C SER A 331 3.70 -22.66 25.21
N MET A 332 2.64 -22.43 24.44
CA MET A 332 2.68 -21.91 23.08
C MET A 332 1.53 -20.93 22.83
N ALA A 333 1.78 -19.87 22.06
CA ALA A 333 0.75 -18.93 21.61
C ALA A 333 0.28 -19.29 20.18
N LEU A 334 -1.02 -19.44 20.00
CA LEU A 334 -1.66 -19.87 18.76
C LEU A 334 -2.48 -18.73 18.16
N ASN A 335 -2.11 -18.29 16.96
CA ASN A 335 -2.76 -17.21 16.23
C ASN A 335 -3.76 -17.76 15.20
N LEU A 336 -4.73 -18.55 15.66
CA LEU A 336 -5.64 -19.30 14.78
C LEU A 336 -6.48 -18.42 13.85
N GLY A 337 -6.83 -17.20 14.27
CA GLY A 337 -7.54 -16.26 13.39
C GLY A 337 -6.75 -15.93 12.13
N SER A 338 -5.49 -15.54 12.32
CA SER A 338 -4.53 -15.28 11.23
C SER A 338 -4.31 -16.52 10.38
N TRP A 339 -3.98 -17.65 11.01
CA TRP A 339 -3.60 -18.87 10.28
C TRP A 339 -4.73 -19.49 9.45
N LEU A 340 -5.99 -19.19 9.78
CA LEU A 340 -7.17 -19.76 9.13
C LEU A 340 -7.95 -18.72 8.29
N GLY A 341 -7.53 -17.45 8.29
CA GLY A 341 -8.24 -16.35 7.63
C GLY A 341 -9.60 -16.04 8.28
N VAL A 342 -9.75 -16.28 9.59
CA VAL A 342 -11.02 -16.08 10.31
C VAL A 342 -10.90 -14.87 11.25
N PRO A 343 -11.73 -13.82 11.08
CA PRO A 343 -11.69 -12.62 11.91
C PRO A 343 -12.09 -12.92 13.34
N SER A 344 -11.66 -12.04 14.25
CA SER A 344 -12.23 -11.93 15.60
C SER A 344 -12.16 -13.23 16.41
N LEU A 345 -11.22 -14.11 16.07
CA LEU A 345 -10.83 -15.24 16.90
C LEU A 345 -9.84 -14.79 17.98
N PRO A 346 -9.95 -15.32 19.22
CA PRO A 346 -8.99 -15.03 20.27
C PRO A 346 -7.62 -15.62 19.98
N ILE A 347 -6.57 -14.98 20.50
CA ILE A 347 -5.26 -15.61 20.63
C ILE A 347 -5.35 -16.67 21.72
N VAL A 348 -4.94 -17.90 21.41
CA VAL A 348 -4.98 -18.99 22.37
C VAL A 348 -3.60 -19.24 22.95
N LEU A 349 -3.48 -19.12 24.27
CA LEU A 349 -2.31 -19.61 24.99
C LEU A 349 -2.59 -21.03 25.48
N LEU A 350 -1.95 -22.01 24.85
CA LEU A 350 -1.98 -23.41 25.26
C LEU A 350 -0.78 -23.69 26.17
N HIS A 351 -0.98 -24.29 27.34
CA HIS A 351 0.09 -24.48 28.31
C HIS A 351 -0.10 -25.69 29.20
N ARG A 352 0.97 -26.11 29.88
CA ARG A 352 0.90 -27.15 30.91
C ARG A 352 0.05 -26.64 32.10
N PRO A 353 -0.86 -27.45 32.66
CA PRO A 353 -1.62 -27.08 33.83
C PRO A 353 -0.71 -26.94 35.05
N LEU A 354 -0.94 -25.89 35.84
CA LEU A 354 -0.29 -25.69 37.13
C LEU A 354 -1.29 -26.05 38.23
N GLN A 355 -0.89 -26.88 39.19
CA GLN A 355 -1.70 -27.24 40.35
C GLN A 355 -1.68 -26.11 41.40
N ASN A 356 -2.21 -24.94 41.03
CA ASN A 356 -2.35 -23.83 41.96
C ASN A 356 -3.67 -23.09 41.71
N SER A 357 -4.60 -23.21 42.66
CA SER A 357 -5.92 -22.58 42.59
C SER A 357 -5.86 -21.04 42.61
N ALA A 358 -4.78 -20.42 43.08
CA ALA A 358 -4.67 -18.96 43.08
C ALA A 358 -4.42 -18.36 41.67
N LEU A 359 -3.89 -19.15 40.72
CA LEU A 359 -3.83 -18.74 39.30
C LEU A 359 -5.20 -18.62 38.64
N SER A 360 -6.17 -19.29 39.24
CA SER A 360 -7.57 -19.25 38.89
C SER A 360 -8.21 -17.95 39.43
N ALA A 361 -7.73 -17.41 40.56
CA ALA A 361 -8.22 -16.14 41.11
C ALA A 361 -7.94 -14.91 40.22
N PHE A 362 -6.89 -14.94 39.39
CA PHE A 362 -6.57 -13.83 38.48
C PHE A 362 -7.40 -13.80 37.18
N GLU A 363 -8.00 -14.92 36.75
CA GLU A 363 -8.66 -15.03 35.43
C GLU A 363 -9.89 -15.93 35.40
N SER A 364 -9.91 -17.00 36.20
CA SER A 364 -11.07 -17.87 36.33
C SER A 364 -12.01 -17.43 37.45
N ASP A 365 -11.99 -16.15 37.87
CA ASP A 365 -13.18 -15.60 38.49
C ASP A 365 -14.14 -15.12 37.38
N PRO A 366 -15.11 -15.95 36.96
CA PRO A 366 -16.17 -15.57 36.02
C PRO A 366 -16.99 -14.34 36.49
N ILE A 367 -16.83 -13.87 37.74
CA ILE A 367 -17.46 -12.62 38.22
C ILE A 367 -16.86 -11.40 37.52
N LEU A 368 -15.54 -11.36 37.32
CA LEU A 368 -14.84 -10.17 36.82
C LEU A 368 -14.75 -10.16 35.30
N SER A 369 -14.69 -11.33 34.66
CA SER A 369 -14.50 -11.40 33.21
C SER A 369 -15.80 -11.33 32.42
N ARG A 370 -16.93 -11.90 32.88
CA ARG A 370 -18.24 -11.92 32.18
C ARG A 370 -18.18 -12.17 30.66
N ARG A 371 -17.16 -12.89 30.18
CA ARG A 371 -16.87 -13.02 28.75
C ARG A 371 -16.73 -14.48 28.35
N LEU A 372 -17.46 -14.88 27.31
CA LEU A 372 -17.28 -16.17 26.64
C LEU A 372 -16.23 -16.03 25.54
N ASN A 373 -14.98 -15.73 25.91
CA ASN A 373 -13.89 -15.46 24.94
C ASN A 373 -13.65 -16.62 23.95
N ALA A 374 -13.98 -17.86 24.33
CA ALA A 374 -13.78 -19.03 23.50
C ALA A 374 -14.95 -19.31 22.53
N LEU A 375 -16.07 -18.58 22.59
CA LEU A 375 -17.27 -18.94 21.82
C LEU A 375 -17.02 -18.86 20.31
N SER A 376 -16.48 -17.74 19.81
CA SER A 376 -16.18 -17.57 18.38
C SER A 376 -15.20 -18.63 17.87
N LEU A 377 -14.17 -18.95 18.65
CA LEU A 377 -13.27 -20.03 18.31
C LEU A 377 -13.99 -21.38 18.28
N TRP A 378 -14.74 -21.71 19.33
CA TRP A 378 -15.42 -23.00 19.46
C TRP A 378 -16.44 -23.24 18.33
N THR A 379 -17.17 -22.20 17.89
CA THR A 379 -18.08 -22.30 16.74
C THR A 379 -17.31 -22.46 15.43
N SER A 380 -16.25 -21.67 15.20
CA SER A 380 -15.43 -21.78 13.97
C SER A 380 -14.71 -23.13 13.84
N LEU A 381 -14.16 -23.68 14.93
CA LEU A 381 -13.51 -24.99 14.93
C LEU A 381 -14.50 -26.11 14.56
N GLN A 382 -15.76 -26.02 15.01
CA GLN A 382 -16.81 -26.97 14.64
C GLN A 382 -17.26 -26.83 13.19
N ALA A 383 -17.40 -25.58 12.70
CA ALA A 383 -17.81 -25.31 11.34
C ALA A 383 -16.76 -25.78 10.31
N LEU A 384 -15.48 -25.54 10.58
CA LEU A 384 -14.37 -26.00 9.71
C LEU A 384 -14.13 -27.50 9.83
N GLY A 385 -14.10 -28.03 11.06
CA GLY A 385 -13.67 -29.39 11.34
C GLY A 385 -12.16 -29.61 11.23
N ARG A 386 -11.66 -30.70 11.83
CA ARG A 386 -10.22 -30.96 11.96
C ARG A 386 -9.50 -31.14 10.63
N LYS A 387 -10.14 -31.88 9.71
CA LYS A 387 -9.53 -32.22 8.41
C LYS A 387 -9.33 -30.97 7.57
N ALA A 388 -10.33 -30.11 7.46
CA ALA A 388 -10.24 -28.89 6.67
C ALA A 388 -9.19 -27.93 7.24
N ILE A 389 -9.08 -27.81 8.56
CA ILE A 389 -8.02 -27.02 9.21
C ILE A 389 -6.63 -27.56 8.84
N ALA A 390 -6.41 -28.88 9.01
CA ALA A 390 -5.12 -29.48 8.69
C ALA A 390 -4.77 -29.33 7.20
N GLU A 391 -5.75 -29.46 6.31
CA GLU A 391 -5.60 -29.28 4.86
C GLU A 391 -5.26 -27.83 4.50
N ARG A 392 -5.99 -26.84 5.04
CA ARG A 392 -5.69 -25.41 4.84
C ARG A 392 -4.26 -25.06 5.26
N LEU A 393 -3.85 -25.51 6.45
CA LEU A 393 -2.49 -25.26 6.95
C LEU A 393 -1.43 -25.98 6.11
N HIS A 394 -1.70 -27.22 5.68
CA HIS A 394 -0.79 -27.96 4.82
C HIS A 394 -0.59 -27.25 3.47
N VAL A 395 -1.67 -26.77 2.84
CA VAL A 395 -1.61 -25.98 1.61
C VAL A 395 -0.78 -24.71 1.82
N ALA A 396 -0.97 -23.99 2.93
CA ALA A 396 -0.17 -22.79 3.23
C ALA A 396 1.34 -23.09 3.26
N PHE A 397 1.77 -24.16 3.94
CA PHE A 397 3.19 -24.57 3.95
C PHE A 397 3.68 -25.06 2.58
N GLN A 398 2.82 -25.74 1.82
CA GLN A 398 3.15 -26.21 0.48
C GLN A 398 3.38 -25.04 -0.48
N THR A 399 2.51 -24.02 -0.44
CA THR A 399 2.66 -22.80 -1.25
C THR A 399 3.98 -22.09 -0.94
N CYS A 400 4.36 -21.95 0.34
CA CYS A 400 5.67 -21.41 0.69
C CYS A 400 6.82 -22.25 0.15
N SER A 401 6.71 -23.57 0.22
CA SER A 401 7.76 -24.47 -0.27
C SER A 401 7.97 -24.34 -1.79
N ILE A 402 6.86 -24.22 -2.54
CA ILE A 402 6.90 -24.00 -4.00
C ILE A 402 7.46 -22.61 -4.33
N LEU A 403 7.00 -21.56 -3.63
CA LEU A 403 7.49 -20.20 -3.83
C LEU A 403 9.00 -20.10 -3.52
N PHE A 404 9.44 -20.74 -2.43
CA PHE A 404 10.86 -20.86 -2.09
C PHE A 404 11.65 -21.50 -3.23
N GLU A 405 11.15 -22.58 -3.83
CA GLU A 405 11.80 -23.27 -4.94
C GLU A 405 11.87 -22.38 -6.20
N ILE A 406 10.77 -21.69 -6.54
CA ILE A 406 10.72 -20.73 -7.66
C ILE A 406 11.75 -19.63 -7.46
N ALA A 407 11.73 -18.97 -6.30
CA ALA A 407 12.63 -17.87 -5.98
C ALA A 407 14.10 -18.33 -5.93
N SER A 408 14.37 -19.54 -5.45
CA SER A 408 15.73 -20.11 -5.40
C SER A 408 16.29 -20.48 -6.77
N LYS A 409 15.43 -20.80 -7.74
CA LYS A 409 15.82 -21.11 -9.13
C LYS A 409 15.99 -19.86 -9.99
N CYS A 410 15.39 -18.73 -9.59
CA CYS A 410 15.48 -17.47 -10.32
C CYS A 410 16.89 -16.86 -10.15
N GLU A 411 17.63 -16.74 -11.26
CA GLU A 411 18.93 -16.07 -11.24
C GLU A 411 18.79 -14.59 -10.89
N GLY A 412 19.64 -14.07 -10.00
CA GLY A 412 19.51 -12.69 -9.53
C GLY A 412 18.69 -12.54 -8.25
N ILE A 413 18.06 -13.61 -7.77
CA ILE A 413 17.36 -13.63 -6.49
C ILE A 413 18.20 -14.35 -5.44
N ARG A 414 18.31 -13.71 -4.27
CA ARG A 414 18.81 -14.32 -3.04
C ARG A 414 17.65 -14.53 -2.08
N VAL A 415 17.35 -15.80 -1.81
CA VAL A 415 16.41 -16.18 -0.76
C VAL A 415 17.09 -16.07 0.62
N LEU A 416 16.40 -15.47 1.57
CA LEU A 416 16.87 -15.21 2.94
C LEU A 416 16.31 -16.22 3.94
N SER A 417 15.11 -16.73 3.68
CA SER A 417 14.52 -17.83 4.44
C SER A 417 15.36 -19.10 4.37
N HIS A 418 15.27 -19.92 5.41
CA HIS A 418 15.96 -21.20 5.45
C HIS A 418 15.34 -22.19 4.46
N THR A 419 16.16 -23.04 3.86
CA THR A 419 15.68 -24.09 2.96
C THR A 419 14.74 -25.04 3.71
N PRO A 420 13.51 -25.28 3.22
CA PRO A 420 12.60 -26.22 3.85
C PRO A 420 13.24 -27.62 3.89
N GLY A 421 13.36 -28.18 5.09
CA GLY A 421 13.94 -29.51 5.29
C GLY A 421 15.46 -29.58 5.20
N ALA A 422 16.19 -28.46 5.35
CA ALA A 422 17.65 -28.49 5.14
C ALA A 422 18.40 -29.39 6.15
N GLN A 423 17.89 -29.54 7.39
CA GLN A 423 18.55 -30.38 8.39
C GLN A 423 18.20 -31.87 8.20
N THR A 424 16.97 -32.15 7.78
CA THR A 424 16.42 -33.50 7.65
C THR A 424 16.61 -34.11 6.26
N GLY A 425 16.70 -33.27 5.22
CA GLY A 425 16.67 -33.65 3.81
C GLY A 425 15.31 -34.16 3.32
N ALA A 426 14.25 -34.03 4.13
CA ALA A 426 12.93 -34.57 3.85
C ALA A 426 11.91 -33.44 3.63
N THR A 427 10.95 -33.65 2.73
CA THR A 427 9.88 -32.67 2.51
C THR A 427 8.82 -32.78 3.60
N LEU A 428 8.00 -31.74 3.76
CA LEU A 428 6.89 -31.77 4.73
C LEU A 428 5.96 -32.98 4.50
N SER A 429 5.69 -33.32 3.24
CA SER A 429 4.87 -34.47 2.85
C SER A 429 5.47 -35.82 3.28
N ASP A 430 6.79 -35.92 3.37
CA ASP A 430 7.48 -37.12 3.85
C ASP A 430 7.44 -37.22 5.39
N ILE A 431 7.47 -36.08 6.08
CA ILE A 431 7.50 -36.02 7.54
C ILE A 431 6.11 -36.20 8.16
N ILE A 432 5.04 -35.71 7.51
CA ILE A 432 3.66 -35.83 7.99
C ILE A 432 3.26 -37.28 8.40
N PRO A 433 3.51 -38.33 7.58
CA PRO A 433 3.19 -39.70 7.93
C PRO A 433 4.25 -40.38 8.81
N SER A 434 5.41 -39.74 9.00
CA SER A 434 6.53 -40.29 9.77
C SER A 434 6.26 -40.26 11.29
N PRO A 435 7.06 -40.96 12.12
CA PRO A 435 6.97 -40.85 13.57
C PRO A 435 7.12 -39.39 14.03
N PHE A 436 6.36 -39.02 15.06
CA PHE A 436 6.27 -37.63 15.49
C PHE A 436 7.62 -37.11 15.98
N ASP A 437 8.24 -36.22 15.20
CA ASP A 437 9.43 -35.46 15.55
C ASP A 437 9.18 -33.97 15.34
N VAL A 438 9.10 -33.24 16.46
CA VAL A 438 8.81 -31.80 16.49
C VAL A 438 9.86 -31.00 15.73
N GLN A 439 11.14 -31.35 15.85
CA GLN A 439 12.21 -30.57 15.25
C GLN A 439 12.24 -30.80 13.74
N ALA A 440 12.09 -32.06 13.31
CA ALA A 440 12.02 -32.42 11.90
C ALA A 440 10.82 -31.77 11.20
N LEU A 441 9.66 -31.77 11.87
CA LEU A 441 8.44 -31.13 11.37
C LEU A 441 8.61 -29.62 11.17
N PHE A 442 9.19 -28.92 12.14
CA PHE A 442 9.43 -27.48 12.01
C PHE A 442 10.55 -27.14 11.03
N ASP A 443 11.54 -28.02 10.84
CA ASP A 443 12.58 -27.85 9.81
C ASP A 443 11.99 -27.95 8.39
N ALA A 444 11.07 -28.87 8.15
CA ALA A 444 10.44 -29.05 6.84
C ALA A 444 9.30 -28.07 6.54
N ALA A 445 8.62 -27.55 7.56
CA ALA A 445 7.53 -26.60 7.39
C ALA A 445 8.08 -25.18 7.16
N ALA A 446 7.79 -24.60 6.00
CA ALA A 446 8.17 -23.24 5.66
C ALA A 446 6.98 -22.28 5.85
N PRO A 447 6.89 -21.50 6.94
CA PRO A 447 5.77 -20.60 7.16
C PRO A 447 5.86 -19.27 6.41
N VAL A 448 7.08 -18.88 6.01
CA VAL A 448 7.39 -17.57 5.42
C VAL A 448 8.48 -17.76 4.37
N VAL A 449 8.37 -17.04 3.26
CA VAL A 449 9.45 -16.91 2.28
C VAL A 449 9.84 -15.44 2.16
N ALA A 450 11.08 -15.14 2.51
CA ALA A 450 11.70 -13.83 2.33
C ALA A 450 12.82 -13.93 1.31
N TYR A 451 12.83 -13.03 0.34
CA TYR A 451 13.83 -12.99 -0.73
C TYR A 451 14.11 -11.54 -1.17
N GLN A 452 15.23 -11.35 -1.86
CA GLN A 452 15.63 -10.06 -2.39
C GLN A 452 16.41 -10.24 -3.69
N PHE A 453 16.36 -9.25 -4.55
CA PHE A 453 17.28 -9.09 -5.65
C PHE A 453 18.71 -8.85 -5.15
N ASP A 454 19.64 -9.67 -5.63
CA ASP A 454 21.02 -9.74 -5.15
C ASP A 454 21.99 -8.81 -5.90
N GLY A 455 21.57 -8.30 -7.06
CA GLY A 455 22.35 -7.42 -7.92
C GLY A 455 23.32 -8.10 -8.87
N SER A 456 23.26 -9.42 -9.00
CA SER A 456 24.12 -10.15 -9.92
C SER A 456 23.72 -9.91 -11.38
N THR A 457 24.70 -9.53 -12.20
CA THR A 457 24.52 -9.27 -13.64
C THR A 457 25.11 -10.37 -14.52
N THR A 458 25.70 -11.41 -13.93
CA THR A 458 26.33 -12.52 -14.67
C THR A 458 25.26 -13.52 -15.11
N ILE A 459 25.13 -13.73 -16.42
CA ILE A 459 24.38 -14.86 -17.00
C ILE A 459 25.40 -16.00 -17.19
N PRO A 460 25.29 -17.15 -16.52
CA PRO A 460 26.16 -18.28 -16.77
C PRO A 460 25.87 -18.82 -18.18
N LEU A 461 26.78 -18.56 -19.13
CA LEU A 461 26.84 -19.32 -20.38
C LEU A 461 27.29 -20.74 -20.04
N GLY A 462 26.32 -21.62 -19.74
CA GLY A 462 26.44 -23.08 -19.78
C GLY A 462 27.60 -23.73 -19.00
N GLY A 463 27.26 -24.36 -17.87
CA GLY A 463 27.95 -25.55 -17.37
C GLY A 463 29.21 -25.34 -16.52
N SER A 464 29.05 -25.36 -15.20
CA SER A 464 29.71 -26.29 -14.26
C SER A 464 29.59 -25.78 -12.83
N SER A 465 29.20 -26.69 -11.95
CA SER A 465 29.06 -26.47 -10.51
C SER A 465 30.38 -26.09 -9.86
N SER A 466 30.45 -24.89 -9.28
CA SER A 466 31.40 -24.61 -8.20
C SER A 466 30.81 -23.61 -7.20
N SER A 467 31.08 -23.91 -5.93
CA SER A 467 30.56 -23.31 -4.69
C SER A 467 30.49 -21.77 -4.68
N ALA A 468 29.38 -21.25 -4.16
CA ALA A 468 29.07 -19.83 -3.95
C ALA A 468 30.13 -19.06 -3.13
N ALA A 469 30.95 -19.75 -2.33
CA ALA A 469 32.04 -19.11 -1.56
C ALA A 469 33.30 -18.83 -2.42
N ALA A 470 33.49 -19.55 -3.52
CA ALA A 470 34.61 -19.32 -4.43
C ALA A 470 34.32 -18.21 -5.46
N VAL A 471 33.05 -17.99 -5.79
CA VAL A 471 32.63 -16.95 -6.75
C VAL A 471 32.82 -15.55 -6.17
N ALA A 472 32.52 -15.34 -4.88
CA ALA A 472 32.70 -14.05 -4.20
C ALA A 472 34.17 -13.60 -4.03
N ALA A 473 35.12 -14.55 -4.03
CA ALA A 473 36.56 -14.24 -3.94
C ALA A 473 37.22 -14.10 -5.33
N ALA A 474 36.61 -14.68 -6.38
CA ALA A 474 37.12 -14.61 -7.75
C ALA A 474 36.58 -13.41 -8.56
N THR A 475 35.60 -12.67 -8.02
CA THR A 475 35.02 -11.47 -8.65
C THR A 475 35.85 -10.19 -8.47
N ALA A 476 36.96 -10.22 -7.74
CA ALA A 476 37.76 -9.03 -7.46
C ALA A 476 38.57 -8.50 -8.67
N GLU A 477 38.78 -9.29 -9.74
CA GLU A 477 39.61 -8.87 -10.89
C GLU A 477 39.10 -9.43 -12.23
N ARG A 478 37.82 -9.22 -12.56
CA ARG A 478 37.34 -9.41 -13.94
C ARG A 478 36.88 -8.09 -14.51
N GLU A 479 37.82 -7.40 -15.15
CA GLU A 479 37.53 -6.38 -16.15
C GLU A 479 36.58 -7.01 -17.19
N THR A 480 35.37 -6.47 -17.30
CA THR A 480 34.53 -6.72 -18.47
C THR A 480 35.29 -6.22 -19.70
N ALA A 481 35.06 -6.82 -20.88
CA ALA A 481 35.75 -6.45 -22.13
C ALA A 481 35.63 -4.97 -22.53
N ASP A 482 34.80 -4.19 -21.81
CA ASP A 482 34.52 -2.77 -21.98
C ASP A 482 35.14 -1.86 -20.89
N GLY A 483 35.91 -2.39 -19.93
CA GLY A 483 36.55 -1.59 -18.87
C GLY A 483 35.60 -0.94 -17.85
N LEU A 484 34.33 -1.36 -17.82
CA LEU A 484 33.29 -0.84 -16.91
C LEU A 484 33.35 -1.59 -15.55
N LYS A 485 33.33 -0.83 -14.45
CA LYS A 485 33.25 -1.38 -13.08
C LYS A 485 31.82 -1.86 -12.77
N PRO A 486 31.63 -3.08 -12.23
CA PRO A 486 30.32 -3.55 -11.77
C PRO A 486 29.77 -2.68 -10.61
N LEU A 487 28.45 -2.49 -10.57
CA LEU A 487 27.76 -1.87 -9.44
C LEU A 487 27.62 -2.88 -8.30
N GLU A 488 28.43 -2.74 -7.25
CA GLU A 488 28.37 -3.61 -6.08
C GLU A 488 27.34 -3.13 -5.05
N LYS A 489 26.59 -4.08 -4.46
CA LYS A 489 25.58 -3.80 -3.43
C LYS A 489 26.14 -3.17 -2.16
N VAL A 490 27.36 -3.54 -1.76
CA VAL A 490 28.01 -3.02 -0.53
C VAL A 490 28.13 -1.49 -0.56
N TYR A 491 28.46 -0.91 -1.71
CA TYR A 491 28.61 0.54 -1.86
C TYR A 491 27.30 1.26 -2.21
N ASN A 492 26.27 0.53 -2.65
CA ASN A 492 25.02 1.09 -3.18
C ASN A 492 23.78 0.54 -2.46
N ALA A 493 23.87 0.25 -1.17
CA ALA A 493 22.82 -0.42 -0.40
C ALA A 493 21.43 0.20 -0.61
N SER A 494 21.33 1.53 -0.48
CA SER A 494 20.07 2.26 -0.66
C SER A 494 19.49 2.13 -2.08
N TYR A 495 20.33 2.05 -3.11
CA TYR A 495 19.85 1.85 -4.49
C TYR A 495 19.24 0.46 -4.65
N PHE A 496 19.89 -0.57 -4.11
CA PHE A 496 19.36 -1.94 -4.14
C PHE A 496 18.08 -2.08 -3.30
N ASP A 497 17.96 -1.33 -2.21
CA ASP A 497 16.72 -1.29 -1.42
C ASP A 497 15.55 -0.72 -2.23
N ARG A 498 15.80 0.30 -3.07
CA ARG A 498 14.80 0.83 -4.01
C ARG A 498 14.46 -0.15 -5.12
N LEU A 499 15.43 -0.88 -5.66
CA LEU A 499 15.16 -1.94 -6.66
C LEU A 499 14.28 -3.04 -6.05
N ASN A 500 14.55 -3.46 -4.82
CA ASN A 500 13.74 -4.45 -4.10
C ASN A 500 12.35 -3.94 -3.77
N SER A 501 12.23 -2.66 -3.39
CA SER A 501 10.93 -2.03 -3.15
C SER A 501 10.08 -1.98 -4.42
N TRP A 502 10.70 -1.63 -5.55
CA TRP A 502 10.04 -1.64 -6.86
C TRP A 502 9.63 -3.07 -7.26
N LEU A 503 10.50 -4.06 -7.05
CA LEU A 503 10.19 -5.47 -7.33
C LEU A 503 9.01 -5.98 -6.49
N GLY A 504 8.97 -5.65 -5.21
CA GLY A 504 7.83 -6.02 -4.35
C GLY A 504 6.52 -5.39 -4.82
N GLN A 505 6.54 -4.10 -5.17
CA GLN A 505 5.36 -3.37 -5.65
C GLN A 505 4.85 -3.89 -7.01
N ILE A 506 5.76 -4.19 -7.94
CA ILE A 506 5.39 -4.67 -9.26
C ILE A 506 4.84 -6.09 -9.20
N LEU A 507 5.41 -6.95 -8.35
CA LEU A 507 4.91 -8.31 -8.11
C LEU A 507 3.54 -8.29 -7.43
N GLN A 508 3.30 -7.39 -6.45
CA GLN A 508 1.97 -7.24 -5.85
C GLN A 508 0.91 -6.84 -6.88
N ARG A 509 1.27 -5.94 -7.80
CA ARG A 509 0.36 -5.49 -8.87
C ARG A 509 0.07 -6.59 -9.88
N ASP A 510 1.10 -7.31 -10.33
CA ASP A 510 0.99 -8.31 -11.41
C ASP A 510 0.50 -9.67 -10.90
N CYS A 511 0.65 -9.94 -9.60
CA CYS A 511 0.23 -11.16 -8.93
C CYS A 511 -0.69 -10.86 -7.73
N PRO A 512 -1.90 -10.31 -7.95
CA PRO A 512 -2.78 -9.83 -6.87
C PRO A 512 -3.33 -10.92 -5.94
N ASN A 513 -3.17 -12.21 -6.32
CA ASN A 513 -3.54 -13.36 -5.49
C ASN A 513 -2.50 -13.69 -4.41
N PHE A 514 -1.39 -12.95 -4.38
CA PHE A 514 -0.39 -13.00 -3.32
C PHE A 514 -0.48 -11.71 -2.53
N ASP A 515 -0.25 -11.82 -1.23
CA ASP A 515 -0.04 -10.67 -0.35
C ASP A 515 1.46 -10.56 -0.06
N PHE A 516 2.17 -9.87 -0.96
CA PHE A 516 3.58 -9.57 -0.82
C PHE A 516 3.79 -8.31 0.00
N GLU A 517 4.63 -8.42 1.02
CA GLU A 517 5.03 -7.30 1.84
C GLU A 517 6.49 -6.92 1.57
N VAL A 518 6.76 -5.62 1.45
CA VAL A 518 8.14 -5.10 1.47
C VAL A 518 8.52 -4.83 2.92
N ILE A 519 9.47 -5.61 3.43
CA ILE A 519 9.97 -5.52 4.81
C ILE A 519 11.39 -4.94 4.86
N GLU A 520 11.75 -4.35 6.00
CA GLU A 520 13.12 -3.92 6.28
C GLU A 520 13.84 -4.96 7.14
N HIS A 521 14.83 -5.63 6.55
CA HIS A 521 15.65 -6.62 7.24
C HIS A 521 16.90 -5.96 7.84
N PRO A 522 17.21 -6.16 9.14
CA PRO A 522 18.30 -5.44 9.83
C PRO A 522 19.68 -5.57 9.16
N THR A 523 19.96 -6.71 8.53
CA THR A 523 21.25 -6.98 7.88
C THR A 523 21.22 -6.93 6.35
N HIS A 524 20.04 -6.95 5.74
CA HIS A 524 19.89 -7.16 4.30
C HIS A 524 19.21 -6.00 3.57
N GLY A 525 18.62 -5.06 4.30
CA GLY A 525 17.90 -3.92 3.71
C GLY A 525 16.48 -4.29 3.32
N SER A 526 15.95 -3.70 2.26
CA SER A 526 14.58 -3.97 1.79
C SER A 526 14.48 -5.36 1.16
N CYS A 527 13.52 -6.14 1.61
CA CYS A 527 13.27 -7.51 1.14
C CYS A 527 11.78 -7.72 0.88
N ILE A 528 11.46 -8.71 0.06
CA ILE A 528 10.08 -9.10 -0.26
C ILE A 528 9.75 -10.33 0.58
N ARG A 529 8.61 -10.28 1.27
CA ARG A 529 8.13 -11.31 2.18
C ARG A 529 6.77 -11.81 1.73
N TYR A 530 6.56 -13.11 1.84
CA TYR A 530 5.27 -13.75 1.66
C TYR A 530 4.96 -14.70 2.83
N CYS A 531 3.76 -14.57 3.41
CA CYS A 531 3.28 -15.41 4.51
C CYS A 531 1.79 -15.79 4.31
N PRO A 532 1.48 -17.03 3.88
CA PRO A 532 0.09 -17.50 3.68
C PRO A 532 -0.65 -17.79 5.00
N LEU A 533 -0.04 -17.52 6.15
CA LEU A 533 -0.63 -17.67 7.48
C LEU A 533 -1.08 -16.33 8.08
N GLU A 534 -0.95 -15.25 7.31
CA GLU A 534 -1.40 -13.89 7.63
C GLU A 534 -2.42 -13.36 6.60
N LEU A 535 -3.08 -14.27 5.88
CA LEU A 535 -4.07 -13.94 4.85
C LEU A 535 -5.19 -13.05 5.41
N GLY A 536 -5.61 -12.09 4.59
CA GLY A 536 -6.73 -11.21 4.83
C GLY A 536 -8.07 -11.95 4.91
N LEU A 537 -9.12 -11.19 5.21
CA LEU A 537 -10.47 -11.75 5.35
C LEU A 537 -11.02 -12.25 4.01
N GLY A 538 -11.37 -13.52 3.95
CA GLY A 538 -11.89 -14.17 2.73
C GLY A 538 -10.81 -14.57 1.71
N GLU A 539 -9.55 -14.25 1.97
CA GLU A 539 -8.43 -14.66 1.12
C GLU A 539 -8.14 -16.16 1.26
N GLN A 540 -7.68 -16.75 0.17
CA GLN A 540 -7.27 -18.15 0.11
C GLN A 540 -5.83 -18.23 -0.38
N PRO A 541 -5.08 -19.27 0.01
CA PRO A 541 -3.78 -19.52 -0.58
C PRO A 541 -3.87 -19.59 -2.12
N PRO A 542 -2.86 -19.06 -2.84
CA PRO A 542 -2.86 -19.03 -4.29
C PRO A 542 -2.90 -20.43 -4.90
N SER A 543 -3.57 -20.55 -6.04
CA SER A 543 -3.65 -21.79 -6.82
C SER A 543 -2.32 -22.14 -7.49
N SER A 544 -2.22 -23.34 -8.06
CA SER A 544 -1.08 -23.73 -8.88
C SER A 544 -0.86 -22.82 -10.09
N GLU A 545 -1.94 -22.37 -10.74
CA GLU A 545 -1.88 -21.45 -11.88
C GLU A 545 -1.32 -20.08 -11.47
N ASN A 546 -1.70 -19.61 -10.28
CA ASN A 546 -1.17 -18.36 -9.70
C ASN A 546 0.34 -18.48 -9.43
N LEU A 547 0.80 -19.63 -8.94
CA LEU A 547 2.23 -19.88 -8.69
C LEU A 547 3.05 -19.93 -9.99
N GLU A 548 2.50 -20.49 -11.07
CA GLU A 548 3.14 -20.48 -12.39
C GLU A 548 3.21 -19.06 -12.98
N SER A 549 2.13 -18.28 -12.85
CA SER A 549 2.11 -16.87 -13.25
C SER A 549 3.12 -16.03 -12.46
N PHE A 550 3.24 -16.28 -11.14
CA PHE A 550 4.27 -15.66 -10.31
C PHE A 550 5.68 -16.00 -10.78
N ALA A 551 5.97 -17.27 -11.12
CA ALA A 551 7.29 -17.67 -11.59
C ALA A 551 7.71 -16.90 -12.86
N GLN A 552 6.79 -16.77 -13.82
CA GLN A 552 7.02 -16.02 -15.07
C GLN A 552 7.19 -14.52 -14.80
N SER A 553 6.36 -13.95 -13.93
CA SER A 553 6.44 -12.54 -13.54
C SER A 553 7.75 -12.20 -12.83
N LEU A 554 8.17 -13.06 -11.88
CA LEU A 554 9.43 -12.90 -11.15
C LEU A 554 10.63 -12.91 -12.11
N GLU A 555 10.72 -13.90 -13.02
CA GLU A 555 11.81 -14.00 -13.98
C GLU A 555 11.87 -12.76 -14.90
N ALA A 556 10.73 -12.34 -15.46
CA ALA A 556 10.65 -11.17 -16.32
C ALA A 556 11.10 -9.87 -15.62
N HIS A 557 10.65 -9.63 -14.39
CA HIS A 557 11.02 -8.43 -13.64
C HIS A 557 12.46 -8.45 -13.15
N VAL A 558 12.98 -9.61 -12.78
CA VAL A 558 14.38 -9.77 -12.41
C VAL A 558 15.30 -9.52 -13.61
N ASP A 559 14.92 -9.96 -14.81
CA ASP A 559 15.67 -9.66 -16.04
C ASP A 559 15.69 -8.15 -16.34
N ILE A 560 14.57 -7.44 -16.13
CA ILE A 560 14.52 -5.98 -16.22
C ILE A 560 15.50 -5.33 -15.22
N LEU A 561 15.56 -5.81 -13.98
CA LEU A 561 16.49 -5.28 -12.98
C LEU A 561 17.95 -5.52 -13.36
N ARG A 562 18.28 -6.73 -13.84
CA ARG A 562 19.64 -7.09 -14.29
C ARG A 562 20.05 -6.23 -15.49
N ALA A 563 19.16 -6.06 -16.47
CA ALA A 563 19.36 -5.16 -17.59
C ALA A 563 19.61 -3.73 -17.12
N THR A 564 18.76 -3.22 -16.22
CA THR A 564 18.86 -1.86 -15.68
C THR A 564 20.20 -1.61 -14.99
N ILE A 565 20.71 -2.55 -14.18
CA ILE A 565 22.03 -2.41 -13.55
C ILE A 565 23.15 -2.39 -14.59
N LYS A 566 23.10 -3.30 -15.57
CA LYS A 566 24.10 -3.37 -16.64
C LYS A 566 24.13 -2.06 -17.44
N HIS A 567 22.97 -1.54 -17.82
CA HIS A 567 22.84 -0.29 -18.55
C HIS A 567 23.19 0.93 -17.71
N LYS A 568 22.94 0.92 -16.39
CA LYS A 568 23.32 1.99 -15.47
C LYS A 568 24.82 2.26 -15.45
N ALA A 569 25.65 1.20 -15.44
CA ALA A 569 27.10 1.36 -15.52
C ALA A 569 27.54 2.05 -16.83
N ARG A 570 26.94 1.64 -17.96
CA ARG A 570 27.19 2.26 -19.27
C ARG A 570 26.70 3.71 -19.31
N PHE A 571 25.51 3.96 -18.79
CA PHE A 571 24.87 5.28 -18.69
C PHE A 571 25.75 6.26 -17.93
N ILE A 572 26.25 5.88 -16.74
CA ILE A 572 27.16 6.74 -15.96
C ILE A 572 28.41 7.09 -16.77
N HIS A 573 29.03 6.10 -17.42
CA HIS A 573 30.23 6.32 -18.24
C HIS A 573 30.01 7.27 -19.42
N LEU A 574 28.87 7.15 -20.11
CA LEU A 574 28.52 8.01 -21.24
C LEU A 574 28.20 9.44 -20.80
N VAL A 575 27.47 9.60 -19.69
CA VAL A 575 27.13 10.91 -19.12
C VAL A 575 28.39 11.64 -18.64
N GLU A 576 29.33 10.96 -17.98
CA GLU A 576 30.59 11.55 -17.51
C GLU A 576 31.50 12.03 -18.66
N ARG A 577 31.35 11.47 -19.86
CA ARG A 577 32.11 11.88 -21.07
C ARG A 577 31.42 12.96 -21.89
N SER A 578 30.18 13.32 -21.54
CA SER A 578 29.42 14.34 -22.25
C SER A 578 29.75 15.73 -21.71
N ASP A 579 29.99 16.68 -22.62
CA ASP A 579 30.29 18.05 -22.24
C ASP A 579 29.05 18.79 -21.69
N VAL A 580 27.85 18.39 -22.15
CA VAL A 580 26.57 19.06 -21.87
C VAL A 580 25.69 18.34 -20.86
N LEU A 581 25.98 17.08 -20.52
CA LEU A 581 25.21 16.31 -19.56
C LEU A 581 25.93 16.25 -18.21
N ARG A 582 25.15 16.28 -17.12
CA ARG A 582 25.64 16.05 -15.76
C ARG A 582 24.83 14.96 -15.09
N LEU A 583 25.53 14.01 -14.48
CA LEU A 583 24.90 12.96 -13.70
C LEU A 583 24.29 13.55 -12.43
N VAL A 584 23.02 13.22 -12.17
CA VAL A 584 22.31 13.63 -10.96
C VAL A 584 22.07 12.41 -10.08
N SER A 585 22.53 12.48 -8.83
CA SER A 585 22.26 11.45 -7.83
C SER A 585 20.81 11.53 -7.38
N LEU A 586 20.07 10.43 -7.55
CA LEU A 586 18.68 10.29 -7.15
C LEU A 586 18.56 9.15 -6.12
N PRO A 587 18.73 9.43 -4.82
CA PRO A 587 18.73 8.40 -3.78
C PRO A 587 17.38 7.67 -3.64
N GLU A 588 16.29 8.33 -4.03
CA GLU A 588 14.91 7.80 -3.93
C GLU A 588 14.44 7.09 -5.21
N TRP A 589 15.32 6.85 -6.18
CA TRP A 589 14.93 6.37 -7.52
C TRP A 589 15.43 4.96 -7.83
N ALA A 590 14.49 4.09 -8.18
CA ALA A 590 14.74 2.77 -8.72
C ALA A 590 14.81 2.87 -10.26
N GLY A 591 16.02 2.89 -10.84
CA GLY A 591 16.22 3.01 -12.29
C GLY A 591 17.66 3.30 -12.69
N MET A 592 17.88 3.63 -13.97
CA MET A 592 19.22 3.94 -14.49
C MET A 592 19.81 5.20 -13.85
N GLY A 593 19.02 6.23 -13.59
CA GLY A 593 19.47 7.45 -12.91
C GLY A 593 18.85 8.73 -13.45
N GLY A 594 19.45 9.87 -13.10
CA GLY A 594 19.04 11.19 -13.56
C GLY A 594 20.14 11.88 -14.35
N VAL A 595 19.77 12.60 -15.41
CA VAL A 595 20.68 13.47 -16.16
C VAL A 595 20.13 14.88 -16.18
N ARG A 596 21.01 15.86 -16.00
CA ARG A 596 20.71 17.27 -16.22
C ARG A 596 21.39 17.74 -17.49
N PHE A 597 20.63 18.42 -18.35
CA PHE A 597 21.19 19.14 -19.48
C PHE A 597 21.69 20.50 -18.99
N VAL A 598 23.00 20.73 -19.12
CA VAL A 598 23.71 21.93 -18.68
C VAL A 598 24.40 22.56 -19.89
N PRO A 599 23.96 23.74 -20.35
CA PRO A 599 24.60 24.40 -21.49
C PRO A 599 26.04 24.84 -21.19
N GLU A 600 26.87 24.97 -22.23
CA GLU A 600 28.27 25.37 -22.10
C GLU A 600 28.41 26.75 -21.40
N GLY A 601 29.30 26.85 -20.41
CA GLY A 601 29.58 28.08 -19.67
C GLY A 601 28.64 28.38 -18.49
N TRP A 602 27.63 27.54 -18.23
CA TRP A 602 26.70 27.70 -17.11
C TRP A 602 27.34 27.61 -15.72
N GLU A 603 28.35 26.76 -15.56
CA GLU A 603 29.01 26.52 -14.26
C GLU A 603 29.73 27.76 -13.73
N ALA A 604 30.05 28.74 -14.59
CA ALA A 604 30.62 30.02 -14.18
C ALA A 604 29.58 31.00 -13.60
N LEU A 605 28.29 30.75 -13.81
CA LEU A 605 27.16 31.59 -13.43
C LEU A 605 26.36 30.94 -12.28
N LEU A 606 26.96 30.88 -11.09
CA LEU A 606 26.35 30.29 -9.89
C LEU A 606 25.33 31.20 -9.17
N THR A 607 24.50 31.95 -9.92
CA THR A 607 23.47 32.83 -9.35
C THR A 607 22.14 32.09 -9.14
N ASP A 608 21.30 32.56 -8.21
CA ASP A 608 19.97 31.96 -8.00
C ASP A 608 19.04 32.15 -9.21
N GLN A 609 19.23 33.23 -9.96
CA GLN A 609 18.52 33.45 -11.22
C GLN A 609 18.92 32.42 -12.27
N ALA A 610 20.21 32.12 -12.40
CA ALA A 610 20.68 31.05 -13.27
C ALA A 610 20.04 29.72 -12.83
N LYS A 611 20.09 29.32 -11.56
CA LYS A 611 19.43 28.07 -11.13
C LYS A 611 17.95 27.96 -11.57
N THR A 612 17.22 29.07 -11.52
CA THR A 612 15.82 29.13 -11.97
C THR A 612 15.67 28.93 -13.48
N GLU A 613 16.52 29.56 -14.27
CA GLU A 613 16.56 29.41 -15.72
C GLU A 613 16.96 27.98 -16.14
N LEU A 614 17.88 27.33 -15.41
CA LEU A 614 18.27 25.93 -15.65
C LEU A 614 17.13 24.96 -15.36
N ASN A 615 16.40 25.20 -14.27
CA ASN A 615 15.23 24.43 -13.91
C ASN A 615 14.16 24.56 -14.99
N LYS A 616 13.87 25.78 -15.44
CA LYS A 616 12.93 26.02 -16.54
C LYS A 616 13.34 25.26 -17.81
N LEU A 617 14.62 25.36 -18.21
CA LEU A 617 15.14 24.64 -19.38
C LEU A 617 14.95 23.12 -19.27
N ASN A 618 15.27 22.54 -18.11
CA ASN A 618 15.15 21.09 -17.91
C ASN A 618 13.67 20.65 -17.75
N ILE A 619 12.78 21.50 -17.25
CA ILE A 619 11.32 21.25 -17.26
C ILE A 619 10.82 21.18 -18.70
N ASP A 620 11.12 22.20 -19.50
CA ASP A 620 10.70 22.29 -20.91
C ASP A 620 11.29 21.11 -21.74
N LEU A 621 12.52 20.71 -21.43
CA LEU A 621 13.16 19.52 -22.00
C LEU A 621 12.40 18.24 -21.67
N VAL A 622 12.03 18.02 -20.39
CA VAL A 622 11.26 16.82 -20.01
C VAL A 622 9.88 16.81 -20.67
N GLU A 623 9.21 17.97 -20.77
CA GLU A 623 7.93 18.07 -21.45
C GLU A 623 8.04 17.73 -22.95
N ALA A 624 9.08 18.24 -23.62
CA ALA A 624 9.37 17.90 -25.00
C ALA A 624 9.71 16.40 -25.17
N LEU A 625 10.50 15.82 -24.27
CA LEU A 625 10.83 14.39 -24.31
C LEU A 625 9.61 13.51 -24.08
N LYS A 626 8.74 13.87 -23.11
CA LYS A 626 7.48 13.16 -22.85
C LYS A 626 6.54 13.14 -24.05
N SER A 627 6.57 14.18 -24.89
CA SER A 627 5.77 14.19 -26.12
C SER A 627 6.27 13.18 -27.16
N THR A 628 7.53 12.74 -27.06
CA THR A 628 8.13 11.75 -27.95
C THR A 628 8.03 10.34 -27.36
N ASP A 629 8.34 10.18 -26.08
CA ASP A 629 8.33 8.90 -25.38
C ASP A 629 7.94 9.10 -23.89
N ASN A 630 6.99 8.28 -23.43
CA ASN A 630 6.52 8.28 -22.04
C ASN A 630 7.56 7.73 -21.04
N ALA A 631 8.67 7.15 -21.50
CA ALA A 631 9.74 6.64 -20.66
C ALA A 631 10.49 7.73 -19.85
N PHE A 632 10.36 9.01 -20.24
CA PHE A 632 11.02 10.13 -19.58
C PHE A 632 10.13 10.75 -18.50
N SER A 633 10.68 10.95 -17.30
CA SER A 633 9.98 11.63 -16.22
C SER A 633 10.79 12.76 -15.60
N LEU A 634 10.08 13.69 -14.96
CA LEU A 634 10.70 14.82 -14.29
C LEU A 634 11.29 14.36 -12.96
N GLY A 635 12.49 14.81 -12.65
CA GLY A 635 13.12 14.58 -11.37
C GLY A 635 13.74 15.81 -10.76
N GLU A 636 13.99 15.71 -9.46
CA GLU A 636 14.67 16.72 -8.67
C GLU A 636 15.87 16.07 -7.99
N GLY A 637 17.03 16.70 -8.11
CA GLY A 637 18.25 16.31 -7.41
C GLY A 637 18.26 16.78 -5.95
N THR A 638 19.21 16.30 -5.16
CA THR A 638 19.38 16.74 -3.76
C THR A 638 19.76 18.22 -3.61
N ASP A 639 20.14 18.86 -4.72
CA ASP A 639 20.45 20.27 -4.86
C ASP A 639 19.22 21.15 -5.18
N GLY A 640 18.02 20.56 -5.27
CA GLY A 640 16.77 21.26 -5.62
C GLY A 640 16.68 21.66 -7.11
N LEU A 641 17.56 21.10 -7.95
CA LEU A 641 17.61 21.38 -9.38
C LEU A 641 16.99 20.23 -10.19
N ILE A 642 16.25 20.59 -11.24
CA ILE A 642 15.49 19.65 -12.07
C ILE A 642 16.42 18.82 -12.97
N CYS A 643 16.04 17.58 -13.23
CA CYS A 643 16.72 16.65 -14.12
C CYS A 643 15.73 15.74 -14.86
N VAL A 644 16.18 15.12 -15.94
CA VAL A 644 15.49 14.04 -16.64
C VAL A 644 15.75 12.72 -15.92
N ARG A 645 14.71 12.02 -15.48
CA ARG A 645 14.80 10.69 -14.86
C ARG A 645 14.65 9.59 -15.90
N PHE A 646 15.48 8.57 -15.77
CA PHE A 646 15.46 7.35 -16.56
C PHE A 646 15.02 6.18 -15.68
N GLY A 647 13.92 5.53 -16.06
CA GLY A 647 13.32 4.42 -15.32
C GLY A 647 14.08 3.09 -15.47
N MET A 648 13.31 2.00 -15.32
CA MET A 648 13.77 0.64 -15.59
C MET A 648 13.86 0.41 -17.10
N VAL A 649 14.82 -0.41 -17.52
CA VAL A 649 15.08 -0.71 -18.93
C VAL A 649 15.27 -2.19 -19.17
N THR A 650 14.98 -2.63 -20.38
CA THR A 650 15.17 -4.00 -20.85
C THR A 650 16.52 -4.15 -21.57
N HIS A 651 16.91 -5.38 -21.90
CA HIS A 651 18.16 -5.65 -22.63
C HIS A 651 18.24 -5.04 -24.03
N GLU A 652 17.10 -4.78 -24.65
CA GLU A 652 17.01 -4.20 -26.00
C GLU A 652 17.19 -2.68 -25.99
N THR A 653 17.28 -2.06 -24.81
CA THR A 653 17.34 -0.61 -24.71
C THR A 653 18.74 -0.08 -25.07
N GLU A 654 18.80 0.78 -26.09
CA GLU A 654 20.03 1.44 -26.53
C GLU A 654 20.27 2.75 -25.76
N VAL A 655 21.11 2.68 -24.73
CA VAL A 655 21.41 3.82 -23.84
C VAL A 655 22.01 5.01 -24.60
N GLU A 656 22.79 4.76 -25.66
CA GLU A 656 23.42 5.80 -26.47
C GLU A 656 22.37 6.62 -27.22
N GLU A 657 21.42 5.95 -27.90
CA GLU A 657 20.33 6.62 -28.62
C GLU A 657 19.46 7.45 -27.67
N LEU A 658 19.17 6.93 -26.46
CA LEU A 658 18.41 7.66 -25.46
C LEU A 658 19.13 8.93 -24.99
N LEU A 659 20.43 8.87 -24.74
CA LEU A 659 21.21 10.04 -24.34
C LEU A 659 21.35 11.04 -25.48
N ASP A 660 21.55 10.56 -26.72
CA ASP A 660 21.61 11.42 -27.91
C ASP A 660 20.28 12.11 -28.18
N LEU A 661 19.16 11.45 -27.91
CA LEU A 661 17.82 12.07 -27.96
C LEU A 661 17.72 13.21 -26.94
N VAL A 662 18.13 12.99 -25.68
CA VAL A 662 18.14 14.04 -24.65
C VAL A 662 19.03 15.22 -25.06
N VAL A 663 20.20 14.97 -25.64
CA VAL A 663 21.09 16.04 -26.11
C VAL A 663 20.48 16.80 -27.28
N THR A 664 19.86 16.10 -28.24
CA THR A 664 19.27 16.69 -29.44
C THR A 664 18.07 17.56 -29.10
N VAL A 665 17.16 17.05 -28.26
CA VAL A 665 16.00 17.80 -27.77
C VAL A 665 16.45 18.92 -26.83
N GLY A 666 17.46 18.70 -25.98
CA GLY A 666 18.03 19.72 -25.11
C GLY A 666 18.57 20.92 -25.89
N LYS A 667 19.30 20.66 -26.98
CA LYS A 667 19.80 21.72 -27.87
C LYS A 667 18.66 22.47 -28.57
N SER A 668 17.64 21.76 -29.06
CA SER A 668 16.51 22.42 -29.74
C SER A 668 15.68 23.29 -28.79
N VAL A 669 15.42 22.83 -27.57
CA VAL A 669 14.74 23.60 -26.51
C VAL A 669 15.57 24.82 -26.10
N GLN A 670 16.89 24.65 -25.96
CA GLN A 670 17.81 25.76 -25.67
C GLN A 670 17.81 26.82 -26.78
N GLU A 671 17.87 26.41 -28.05
CA GLU A 671 17.82 27.33 -29.19
C GLU A 671 16.49 28.08 -29.26
N ASN A 672 15.37 27.37 -29.05
CA ASN A 672 14.04 27.98 -29.00
C ASN A 672 13.93 29.00 -27.86
N SER A 673 14.45 28.68 -26.66
CA SER A 673 14.49 29.63 -25.55
C SER A 673 15.32 30.87 -25.90
N ARG A 674 16.50 30.68 -26.50
CA ARG A 674 17.37 31.79 -26.91
C ARG A 674 16.69 32.69 -27.95
N VAL A 675 15.96 32.11 -28.91
CA VAL A 675 15.19 32.87 -29.89
C VAL A 675 14.11 33.69 -29.21
N LEU A 676 13.35 33.10 -28.27
CA LEU A 676 12.32 33.82 -27.52
C LEU A 676 12.88 34.95 -26.65
N ASP A 677 14.06 34.77 -26.05
CA ASP A 677 14.74 35.82 -25.28
C ASP A 677 15.18 36.98 -26.18
N THR A 678 15.77 36.68 -27.34
CA THR A 678 16.13 37.72 -28.32
C THR A 678 14.91 38.46 -28.85
N MET A 679 13.81 37.75 -29.12
CA MET A 679 12.54 38.37 -29.52
C MET A 679 11.97 39.23 -28.41
N SER A 680 12.02 38.78 -27.16
CA SER A 680 11.55 39.55 -25.99
C SER A 680 12.38 40.82 -25.80
N GLU A 681 13.70 40.77 -26.01
CA GLU A 681 14.56 41.94 -25.96
C GLU A 681 14.24 42.92 -27.10
N ILE A 682 14.04 42.42 -28.32
CA ILE A 682 13.62 43.24 -29.48
C ILE A 682 12.27 43.89 -29.22
N VAL A 683 11.31 43.15 -28.65
CA VAL A 683 9.99 43.69 -28.28
C VAL A 683 10.13 44.75 -27.19
N LYS A 684 10.91 44.50 -26.14
CA LYS A 684 11.12 45.46 -25.05
C LYS A 684 11.75 46.75 -25.56
N LYS A 685 12.86 46.65 -26.31
CA LYS A 685 13.49 47.82 -26.94
C LYS A 685 12.59 48.47 -27.99
N GLY A 686 11.77 47.68 -28.68
CA GLY A 686 10.76 48.17 -29.61
C GLY A 686 9.69 49.01 -28.91
N ILE A 687 9.20 48.56 -27.75
CA ILE A 687 8.24 49.30 -26.91
C ILE A 687 8.89 50.58 -26.37
N GLU A 688 10.14 50.52 -25.91
CA GLU A 688 10.92 51.69 -25.45
C GLU A 688 11.12 52.71 -26.60
N ALA A 689 11.47 52.24 -27.80
CA ALA A 689 11.62 53.08 -28.99
C ALA A 689 10.29 53.71 -29.41
N VAL A 690 9.19 52.93 -29.43
CA VAL A 690 7.84 53.44 -29.73
C VAL A 690 7.41 54.49 -28.71
N THR A 691 7.65 54.26 -27.42
CA THR A 691 7.28 55.23 -26.37
C THR A 691 8.11 56.50 -26.44
N ALA A 692 9.42 56.40 -26.71
CA ALA A 692 10.28 57.55 -26.92
C ALA A 692 9.87 58.35 -28.17
N ASP A 693 9.57 57.69 -29.29
CA ASP A 693 9.13 58.34 -30.52
C ASP A 693 7.76 59.03 -30.35
N LEU A 694 6.82 58.38 -29.63
CA LEU A 694 5.52 58.98 -29.31
C LEU A 694 5.67 60.19 -28.38
N GLN A 695 6.58 60.15 -27.40
CA GLN A 695 6.90 61.29 -26.54
C GLN A 695 7.50 62.43 -27.36
N ARG A 696 8.50 62.15 -28.20
CA ARG A 696 9.15 63.13 -29.07
C ARG A 696 8.15 63.80 -30.02
N GLU A 697 7.25 63.01 -30.62
CA GLU A 697 6.20 63.53 -31.49
C GLU A 697 5.15 64.34 -30.71
N SER A 698 4.84 63.97 -29.47
CA SER A 698 3.98 64.78 -28.59
C SER A 698 4.61 66.12 -28.21
N GLU A 699 5.92 66.14 -27.95
CA GLU A 699 6.69 67.37 -27.69
C GLU A 699 6.79 68.25 -28.94
N GLU A 700 7.00 67.66 -30.12
CA GLU A 700 6.99 68.37 -31.39
C GLU A 700 5.59 68.93 -31.71
N LYS A 701 4.51 68.20 -31.42
CA LYS A 701 3.14 68.72 -31.52
C LYS A 701 2.92 69.90 -30.57
N LEU A 702 3.35 69.80 -29.31
CA LEU A 702 3.27 70.92 -28.35
C LEU A 702 4.06 72.14 -28.83
N TRP A 703 5.22 71.93 -29.46
CA TRP A 703 6.03 72.99 -30.07
C TRP A 703 5.37 73.60 -31.32
N GLN A 704 4.77 72.79 -32.19
CA GLN A 704 4.11 73.23 -33.42
C GLN A 704 2.77 73.92 -33.16
N GLU A 705 1.97 73.42 -32.21
CA GLU A 705 0.71 74.05 -31.80
C GLU A 705 0.96 75.31 -30.96
N GLY A 706 2.15 75.46 -30.38
CA GLY A 706 2.59 76.59 -29.59
C GLY A 706 1.94 76.61 -28.20
N ILE A 707 2.74 76.91 -27.17
CA ILE A 707 2.31 76.88 -25.74
C ILE A 707 1.01 77.67 -25.48
N LEU A 708 0.74 78.72 -26.27
CA LEU A 708 -0.43 79.60 -26.14
C LEU A 708 -1.78 78.89 -26.37
N ARG A 709 -1.84 77.78 -27.13
CA ARG A 709 -3.07 77.01 -27.37
C ARG A 709 -3.51 76.15 -26.19
N HIS A 710 -2.59 75.79 -25.30
CA HIS A 710 -2.87 74.94 -24.14
C HIS A 710 -3.13 75.74 -22.85
N VAL A 711 -3.09 77.08 -22.91
CA VAL A 711 -3.44 77.96 -21.78
C VAL A 711 -4.98 78.08 -21.68
N PRO A 712 -5.62 77.81 -20.53
CA PRO A 712 -7.08 77.61 -20.39
C PRO A 712 -8.02 78.75 -20.86
N VAL A 713 -7.50 79.95 -21.10
CA VAL A 713 -8.27 81.14 -21.52
C VAL A 713 -7.81 81.66 -22.89
N VAL A 714 -6.50 81.86 -23.07
CA VAL A 714 -5.93 82.36 -24.33
C VAL A 714 -6.06 81.32 -25.44
N GLY A 715 -5.92 80.04 -25.11
CA GLY A 715 -6.00 78.95 -26.07
C GLY A 715 -7.39 78.77 -26.69
N ARG A 716 -8.46 79.05 -25.95
CA ARG A 716 -9.84 78.95 -26.47
C ARG A 716 -10.14 80.01 -27.54
N VAL A 717 -9.62 81.23 -27.36
CA VAL A 717 -9.76 82.31 -28.34
C VAL A 717 -8.91 82.02 -29.58
N PHE A 718 -7.69 81.52 -29.38
CA PHE A 718 -6.79 81.19 -30.48
C PHE A 718 -7.30 80.00 -31.32
N ASN A 719 -7.90 78.99 -30.68
CA ASN A 719 -8.52 77.86 -31.38
C ASN A 719 -9.83 78.23 -32.10
N TRP A 720 -10.55 79.28 -31.68
CA TRP A 720 -11.70 79.82 -32.41
C TRP A 720 -11.27 80.58 -33.67
N TRP A 721 -10.18 81.37 -33.58
CA TRP A 721 -9.68 82.16 -34.70
C TRP A 721 -8.85 81.34 -35.71
N SER A 722 -8.25 80.22 -35.27
CA SER A 722 -7.50 79.29 -36.10
C SER A 722 -7.77 77.84 -35.68
N PRO A 723 -8.81 77.20 -36.24
CA PRO A 723 -9.15 75.82 -35.90
C PRO A 723 -7.98 74.87 -36.18
N PRO A 724 -7.68 73.91 -35.28
CA PRO A 724 -6.65 72.91 -35.54
C PRO A 724 -7.02 72.06 -36.77
N ALA A 725 -6.02 71.73 -37.58
CA ALA A 725 -6.22 70.89 -38.76
C ALA A 725 -6.77 69.52 -38.35
N LYS A 726 -7.74 69.00 -39.11
CA LYS A 726 -8.52 67.79 -38.81
C LYS A 726 -7.74 66.46 -38.94
N GLU A 727 -6.42 66.50 -39.06
CA GLU A 727 -5.54 65.34 -39.23
C GLU A 727 -4.56 65.11 -38.06
N SER A 728 -4.83 65.64 -36.87
CA SER A 728 -3.90 65.51 -35.71
C SER A 728 -4.20 64.32 -34.77
N GLY A 729 -4.72 63.21 -35.30
CA GLY A 729 -4.86 61.97 -34.53
C GLY A 729 -3.51 61.48 -33.96
N ILE A 730 -3.53 60.75 -32.85
CA ILE A 730 -2.34 60.07 -32.33
C ILE A 730 -1.96 58.98 -33.34
N LYS A 731 -0.76 59.06 -33.91
CA LYS A 731 -0.28 58.09 -34.91
C LYS A 731 0.08 56.80 -34.19
N GLY A 732 -0.50 55.68 -34.61
CA GLY A 732 -0.11 54.36 -34.11
C GLY A 732 1.27 53.95 -34.66
N ARG A 733 1.94 53.06 -33.94
CA ARG A 733 3.21 52.45 -34.34
C ARG A 733 3.06 50.92 -34.32
N SER A 734 3.62 50.24 -35.31
CA SER A 734 3.68 48.78 -35.38
C SER A 734 5.14 48.34 -35.39
N LEU A 735 5.48 47.36 -34.55
CA LEU A 735 6.81 46.75 -34.53
C LEU A 735 6.83 45.55 -35.49
N ASN A 736 7.71 45.57 -36.49
CA ASN A 736 7.98 44.41 -37.33
C ASN A 736 9.06 43.54 -36.67
N LEU A 737 8.63 42.40 -36.10
CA LEU A 737 9.49 41.47 -35.36
C LEU A 737 10.61 40.87 -36.21
N THR A 738 10.39 40.69 -37.52
CA THR A 738 11.38 40.06 -38.41
C THR A 738 12.50 41.01 -38.79
N GLN A 739 12.21 42.31 -38.86
CA GLN A 739 13.18 43.35 -39.25
C GLN A 739 13.73 44.13 -38.05
N GLY A 740 13.10 44.03 -36.86
CA GLY A 740 13.49 44.81 -35.68
C GLY A 740 13.27 46.32 -35.87
N VAL A 741 12.24 46.69 -36.64
CA VAL A 741 11.97 48.07 -37.06
C VAL A 741 10.59 48.50 -36.58
N VAL A 742 10.52 49.71 -36.04
CA VAL A 742 9.26 50.38 -35.71
C VAL A 742 8.77 51.16 -36.91
N GLU A 743 7.53 50.88 -37.31
CA GLU A 743 6.87 51.46 -38.48
C GLU A 743 5.63 52.27 -38.08
N SER A 744 5.31 53.30 -38.87
CA SER A 744 4.07 54.07 -38.69
C SER A 744 2.86 53.29 -39.21
N THR A 745 1.79 53.19 -38.41
CA THR A 745 0.54 52.52 -38.83
C THR A 745 -0.32 53.36 -39.77
N GLU A 746 0.09 54.58 -40.13
CA GLU A 746 -0.67 55.48 -41.00
C GLU A 746 -0.97 54.87 -42.37
N ASN A 747 -0.01 54.14 -42.96
CA ASN A 747 -0.21 53.51 -44.26
C ASN A 747 -1.19 52.34 -44.18
N ILE A 748 -1.17 51.58 -43.08
CA ILE A 748 -2.12 50.50 -42.82
C ILE A 748 -3.54 51.08 -42.67
N TYR A 749 -3.66 52.17 -41.91
CA TYR A 749 -4.93 52.84 -41.69
C TYR A 749 -5.47 53.47 -42.98
N LYS A 750 -4.62 54.16 -43.76
CA LYS A 750 -4.98 54.72 -45.07
C LYS A 750 -5.37 53.63 -46.08
N TYR A 751 -4.66 52.51 -46.09
CA TYR A 751 -4.97 51.36 -46.95
C TYR A 751 -6.34 50.74 -46.59
N HIS A 752 -6.63 50.52 -45.30
CA HIS A 752 -7.93 49.99 -44.88
C HIS A 752 -9.08 51.00 -45.02
N MET A 753 -8.84 52.29 -44.80
CA MET A 753 -9.81 53.35 -45.08
C MET A 753 -10.13 53.46 -46.59
N GLN A 754 -9.15 53.21 -47.47
CA GLN A 754 -9.38 53.14 -48.91
C GLN A 754 -10.17 51.90 -49.34
N MET A 755 -10.09 50.80 -48.58
CA MET A 755 -10.91 49.59 -48.83
C MET A 755 -12.36 49.70 -48.35
N THR A 756 -12.68 50.60 -47.41
CA THR A 756 -14.04 50.75 -46.85
C THR A 756 -14.93 51.74 -47.64
N GLY A 757 -14.39 52.41 -48.67
CA GLY A 757 -15.15 53.27 -49.58
C GLY A 757 -15.66 52.51 -50.82
N ALA A 758 -16.95 52.16 -50.84
CA ALA A 758 -17.76 51.78 -52.01
C ALA A 758 -17.02 51.24 -53.25
N THR A 759 -16.39 50.06 -53.16
CA THR A 759 -16.15 49.08 -54.26
C THR A 759 -15.40 47.86 -53.70
N ALA A 760 -16.07 47.03 -52.90
CA ALA A 760 -15.47 45.85 -52.26
C ALA A 760 -15.57 44.54 -53.09
N HIS A 761 -15.99 44.61 -54.36
CA HIS A 761 -16.03 43.44 -55.24
C HIS A 761 -15.34 43.73 -56.56
N GLN A 762 -14.05 43.39 -56.60
CA GLN A 762 -13.22 42.97 -57.72
C GLN A 762 -11.79 43.43 -57.44
N LEU A 763 -10.92 42.54 -56.96
CA LEU A 763 -9.48 42.44 -57.26
C LEU A 763 -8.82 41.32 -56.41
N PRO A 764 -7.72 40.68 -56.88
CA PRO A 764 -7.15 39.47 -56.28
C PRO A 764 -6.32 39.72 -55.01
N ALA A 765 -6.36 38.74 -54.10
CA ALA A 765 -5.80 38.76 -52.74
C ALA A 765 -4.26 38.61 -52.65
N ASN A 766 -3.48 39.42 -53.37
CA ASN A 766 -2.01 39.30 -53.34
C ASN A 766 -1.25 40.64 -53.45
N ARG A 767 -1.56 41.60 -52.58
CA ARG A 767 -0.68 42.76 -52.33
C ARG A 767 -0.52 43.00 -50.83
N SER A 768 0.72 42.94 -50.36
CA SER A 768 1.13 43.48 -49.06
C SER A 768 0.93 45.01 -49.04
N PRO A 769 0.66 45.62 -47.87
CA PRO A 769 0.55 47.07 -47.75
C PRO A 769 1.89 47.74 -48.15
N PRO A 770 1.86 48.98 -48.68
CA PRO A 770 3.07 49.67 -49.10
C PRO A 770 4.03 49.92 -47.93
N THR A 771 5.33 49.69 -48.16
CA THR A 771 6.39 49.90 -47.17
C THR A 771 6.37 51.35 -46.66
N PRO A 772 6.36 51.58 -45.34
CA PRO A 772 6.32 52.94 -44.79
C PRO A 772 7.64 53.67 -45.02
N MET A 773 7.57 54.97 -45.34
CA MET A 773 8.73 55.82 -45.63
C MET A 773 9.59 56.17 -44.40
N VAL A 774 9.11 55.88 -43.18
CA VAL A 774 9.83 56.15 -41.94
C VAL A 774 9.94 54.86 -41.14
N GLN A 775 11.17 54.35 -41.07
CA GLN A 775 11.55 53.14 -40.35
C GLN A 775 12.57 53.55 -39.28
N THR A 776 12.21 53.42 -38.01
CA THR A 776 13.15 53.64 -36.91
C THR A 776 13.73 52.29 -36.51
N PRO A 777 15.03 52.03 -36.73
CA PRO A 777 15.66 50.79 -36.30
C PRO A 777 15.77 50.75 -34.77
N VAL A 778 15.49 49.58 -34.18
CA VAL A 778 15.59 49.38 -32.75
C VAL A 778 17.05 49.06 -32.39
N GLY A 779 17.86 50.11 -32.17
CA GLY A 779 19.25 50.01 -31.68
C GLY A 779 20.36 50.28 -32.71
N ALA A 780 21.55 50.65 -32.21
CA ALA A 780 22.71 50.99 -33.04
C ALA A 780 23.31 49.76 -33.74
N ALA A 781 23.63 49.93 -35.03
CA ALA A 781 24.08 48.91 -35.95
C ALA A 781 25.32 48.12 -35.47
N THR A 782 25.21 46.79 -35.50
CA THR A 782 26.34 45.88 -35.72
C THR A 782 25.89 44.84 -36.76
N PRO A 783 26.68 44.50 -37.80
CA PRO A 783 26.23 43.62 -38.86
C PRO A 783 26.40 42.16 -38.43
N ALA A 784 25.31 41.51 -38.03
CA ALA A 784 25.25 40.06 -37.87
C ALA A 784 23.99 39.55 -38.59
N ALA A 785 24.14 38.44 -39.32
CA ALA A 785 23.09 37.83 -40.13
C ALA A 785 21.80 37.64 -39.33
N GLY A 786 20.66 38.03 -39.91
CA GLY A 786 19.34 37.88 -39.30
C GLY A 786 18.98 36.41 -39.06
N PRO A 787 18.10 36.12 -38.09
CA PRO A 787 17.66 34.75 -37.83
C PRO A 787 16.97 34.17 -39.08
N VAL A 788 17.48 33.04 -39.55
CA VAL A 788 16.88 32.27 -40.63
C VAL A 788 15.79 31.40 -40.03
N PHE A 789 14.54 31.66 -40.40
CA PHE A 789 13.41 30.78 -40.08
C PHE A 789 13.46 29.53 -40.98
N PRO A 790 13.17 28.32 -40.47
CA PRO A 790 12.96 27.17 -41.34
C PRO A 790 11.72 27.40 -42.20
N THR A 791 11.91 27.46 -43.51
CA THR A 791 10.84 27.48 -44.50
C THR A 791 10.16 26.11 -44.51
N VAL A 792 8.87 26.06 -44.19
CA VAL A 792 8.04 24.88 -44.48
C VAL A 792 7.83 24.85 -45.99
N GLU A 793 8.50 23.92 -46.68
CA GLU A 793 8.18 23.63 -48.08
C GLU A 793 6.78 23.00 -48.17
N PRO A 794 5.89 23.47 -49.06
CA PRO A 794 4.67 22.74 -49.37
C PRO A 794 5.03 21.52 -50.21
N VAL A 795 4.67 20.33 -49.70
CA VAL A 795 4.75 19.06 -50.43
C VAL A 795 3.99 19.18 -51.76
N SER A 796 4.72 19.15 -52.86
CA SER A 796 4.17 19.07 -54.21
C SER A 796 3.71 17.65 -54.52
N VAL A 797 2.40 17.49 -54.74
CA VAL A 797 1.81 16.28 -55.33
C VAL A 797 2.20 16.22 -56.81
N PRO A 798 2.78 15.11 -57.33
CA PRO A 798 2.98 14.96 -58.77
C PRO A 798 1.78 14.27 -59.42
N GLY A 799 1.13 14.99 -60.32
CA GLY A 799 0.35 14.46 -61.44
C GLY A 799 0.54 15.45 -62.60
N SER A 800 0.66 15.10 -63.87
CA SER A 800 0.51 13.86 -64.62
C SER A 800 1.07 14.15 -66.03
N GLY A 801 1.50 13.14 -66.79
CA GLY A 801 1.79 13.31 -68.21
C GLY A 801 1.72 12.00 -69.00
N ASP A 802 0.78 11.97 -69.94
CA ASP A 802 0.69 11.17 -71.17
C ASP A 802 0.45 9.65 -71.08
N GLU A 803 -0.35 9.00 -71.94
CA GLU A 803 -1.31 9.39 -72.99
C GLU A 803 -1.97 8.06 -73.45
N THR A 804 -3.25 8.11 -73.85
CA THR A 804 -3.95 7.16 -74.77
C THR A 804 -4.14 5.69 -74.29
N SER A 805 -5.24 4.95 -74.51
CA SER A 805 -6.33 4.98 -75.49
C SER A 805 -7.46 4.01 -75.08
N GLU A 806 -8.66 4.26 -75.62
CA GLU A 806 -9.75 3.30 -75.95
C GLU A 806 -10.81 2.88 -74.90
N GLN A 807 -12.00 3.47 -75.08
CA GLN A 807 -13.36 2.96 -74.84
C GLN A 807 -13.68 1.73 -75.74
N PRO A 808 -14.78 0.93 -75.56
CA PRO A 808 -16.12 1.40 -75.14
C PRO A 808 -17.06 0.46 -74.32
N ALA A 809 -18.05 1.12 -73.72
CA ALA A 809 -19.49 0.79 -73.56
C ALA A 809 -19.98 -0.64 -73.23
N ALA A 810 -20.81 -0.76 -72.19
CA ALA A 810 -22.24 -1.09 -72.29
C ALA A 810 -22.94 -1.14 -70.91
N ALA A 811 -24.25 -0.88 -70.93
CA ALA A 811 -25.17 -0.68 -69.82
C ALA A 811 -25.58 -1.94 -69.04
N GLN A 812 -26.06 -1.79 -67.80
CA GLN A 812 -27.37 -2.30 -67.34
C GLN A 812 -27.75 -1.83 -65.93
N ASN A 813 -29.07 -1.76 -65.71
CA ASN A 813 -29.80 -1.13 -64.61
C ASN A 813 -30.06 -2.05 -63.39
N HIS A 814 -30.53 -1.42 -62.31
CA HIS A 814 -31.39 -1.90 -61.20
C HIS A 814 -30.73 -2.78 -60.11
N VAL A 815 -30.55 -2.31 -58.86
CA VAL A 815 -31.48 -1.91 -57.74
C VAL A 815 -31.67 -3.07 -56.75
N ASP A 816 -31.05 -2.98 -55.56
CA ASP A 816 -31.68 -2.88 -54.23
C ASP A 816 -30.80 -3.36 -53.04
N HIS A 817 -30.88 -2.58 -51.96
CA HIS A 817 -30.72 -2.89 -50.52
C HIS A 817 -29.68 -3.91 -50.01
N ALA A 818 -28.67 -3.42 -49.26
CA ALA A 818 -28.41 -3.80 -47.86
C ALA A 818 -27.21 -3.01 -47.28
N ARG A 819 -27.45 -2.21 -46.23
CA ARG A 819 -26.41 -1.63 -45.38
C ARG A 819 -25.79 -2.75 -44.54
N THR A 820 -24.51 -3.04 -44.75
CA THR A 820 -23.68 -3.80 -43.81
C THR A 820 -22.57 -2.89 -43.30
N VAL A 821 -22.54 -2.75 -41.98
CA VAL A 821 -21.53 -2.06 -41.19
C VAL A 821 -20.39 -3.05 -40.95
N SER A 822 -19.16 -2.65 -41.21
CA SER A 822 -17.95 -3.30 -40.69
C SER A 822 -17.20 -2.26 -39.88
N GLN A 823 -17.29 -2.42 -38.56
CA GLN A 823 -16.59 -1.62 -37.56
C GLN A 823 -15.15 -2.09 -37.43
N SER A 824 -14.24 -1.14 -37.52
CA SER A 824 -12.85 -1.23 -37.09
C SER A 824 -12.77 -1.01 -35.57
N SER A 825 -12.11 -1.96 -34.92
CA SER A 825 -11.36 -1.89 -33.66
C SER A 825 -11.10 -0.50 -33.05
N ALA A 826 -11.71 -0.26 -31.89
CA ALA A 826 -11.27 0.75 -30.91
C ALA A 826 -10.60 0.00 -29.74
N SER A 827 -9.32 0.27 -29.50
CA SER A 827 -8.60 -0.13 -28.29
C SER A 827 -8.52 1.08 -27.37
N SER A 828 -9.16 0.99 -26.22
CA SER A 828 -9.14 1.98 -25.15
C SER A 828 -8.80 1.29 -23.84
N VAL A 829 -7.64 1.59 -23.26
CA VAL A 829 -7.26 1.33 -21.86
C VAL A 829 -6.07 2.26 -21.52
N PRO A 830 -5.73 2.55 -20.24
CA PRO A 830 -6.45 3.39 -19.27
C PRO A 830 -5.58 4.56 -18.74
N GLU A 831 -6.23 5.61 -18.25
CA GLU A 831 -5.63 6.60 -17.35
C GLU A 831 -5.41 5.99 -15.95
N LEU A 832 -4.25 6.24 -15.36
CA LEU A 832 -3.99 6.06 -13.93
C LEU A 832 -3.37 7.37 -13.41
N VAL A 833 -4.19 8.11 -12.67
CA VAL A 833 -3.90 9.42 -12.10
C VAL A 833 -3.23 9.28 -10.74
N ALA A 834 -2.24 10.14 -10.53
CA ALA A 834 -1.52 10.36 -9.29
C ALA A 834 -2.37 11.12 -8.25
N ALA A 835 -2.15 10.78 -6.98
CA ALA A 835 -2.59 11.55 -5.84
C ALA A 835 -1.85 12.91 -5.74
N ALA A 836 -2.59 14.01 -5.55
CA ALA A 836 -2.31 15.02 -4.53
C ALA A 836 -3.41 16.10 -4.46
N ASN A 837 -3.70 16.50 -3.23
CA ASN A 837 -4.77 17.40 -2.80
C ASN A 837 -4.65 18.87 -3.26
N SER A 838 -5.84 19.49 -3.26
CA SER A 838 -6.16 20.90 -2.93
C SER A 838 -6.38 21.92 -4.07
N ALA A 839 -7.66 22.21 -4.26
CA ALA A 839 -8.28 23.53 -4.12
C ALA A 839 -8.17 24.58 -5.26
N ILE A 840 -9.36 24.85 -5.83
CA ILE A 840 -9.96 26.15 -6.20
C ILE A 840 -10.05 26.53 -7.70
N ASN A 841 -11.33 26.59 -8.12
CA ASN A 841 -12.03 27.46 -9.08
C ASN A 841 -12.21 27.07 -10.57
N ASN A 842 -13.51 26.86 -10.87
CA ASN A 842 -14.30 27.34 -12.01
C ASN A 842 -13.86 26.97 -13.42
N ASN A 843 -14.50 25.95 -14.01
CA ASN A 843 -15.71 26.11 -14.83
C ASN A 843 -16.29 24.75 -15.23
#